data_AF-A0A3B5ADP8-F1
#
_entry.id   AF-A0A3B5ADP8-F1
#
_cell.length_a   1.000
_cell.length_b   1.000
_cell.length_c   1.000
_cell.angle_alpha   90.00
_cell.angle_beta   90.00
_cell.angle_gamma   90.00
#
_symmetry.space_group_name_H-M   'P 1'
#
loop_
_entity.id
_entity.type
_entity.pdbx_description
1 polymer ?
#
loop_
_entity_poly.entity_id
_entity_poly.type
_entity_poly.pdbx_seq_one_letter_code
_entity_poly.pdbx_strand_id
1 'polypeptide(L)'
;GECVDPLISGLYASSFLASSRYNFLYSANFAKLYGSSGWSPSPRDRQPWLQVDLGRKYRLMAIATQGTFNSYDWVTKYTLLYGDRPDSWTPYIMKGGNSQTMPGNWNYYQVKRNVFHYAFTAKHIRLLPLAWNTENGGKIGVRLELFGCPYSYVVQYNGDDSVIYMYPEKRSRTLQDHIAINFKTLEQDGLLLHSEGIQGDLFTLELKRGRLYLHISLSSIVHKVNGRTTLTAGSLLDNLHWHYVTIKRYGRQVNFTVDSQTVTAVCNGEFTHLDLDTQIYVGGVIEESLPHLPTTPNFRGCLENVFINGINIIDKAKREDPEIKKMHYACRDILLKPMTFAGPNNYLQVPGFFRRPRMFVKFKFRSWDYTGLLMFTRFADDLGALELGLSEGQINVTIFQPGKKKLQFAAYRLNDGYWHTVDLAARDNLLTLTIDEEEGSPLRITNPFTIRTGDRYFFGCPKTNNTIRKCETKLNRFHGCMQHIFIDNEQLDIDIILQRQWGRYAELLLGTCGITDCSPNPCEHEGRCIQSWDDFICLCENTGYKGEVCHMVYKESCEAYRLSGKYWSGNYTIDPDLSGPLKPFEVYCKMKYKAWTVIMHDRVDGTKVTGSSIDRPYIGDVNYWNASWDEVTALANTSMYCEQWIDYSCYKSRLLNTGGRPFGYWIGRNNESHYYWGGTFREVQKCGCAINQTCVDPKFQCNCDADYRQRYSDKGYLDFRDHLPVRRVVVGDTNRTGSEAQFTVGPLRCHGDNIWNTIAFTKPTYITFPTLKPATTVDVSFHFKTYRDHGVFLENSDDHLKNFIRVELNTHNLVLVFMVGDGILNVTLHSPVPLNDNEWHFVQAELNVKVARIKVDYQPWAVKRLPGQTFVTMQFTHPILVNRTLRPFLGCLRGLRMNGVPFDLEGKVNEEQGVRRNCTGQCLNASIPCRNSGQCIEGYASYTCDCNNTAFDGFYCHKIGGYFEIGSWLRYNIRKKPVTDEAAWANWIDPHYDNFSLGYNDTADDIEFSFSTVHTPAVLLYISSFVQDYIAVILKTDSVDLRYKLGLITHKYQLTHRNLADGYPHYVNITRHNRTIKTQVDYMEPIVEKITLVEDARFDSPKSMFMGRVMVGDIDYEIQRHNAPGFIGCISGVRYNVYAPLKALFRPNETDPPVTTQGYVSESNCGAFPPVLGYVPWEVDPWFTTIIVILALLLLFGGLYSIYVYAYQQKGSYHTNEPKNLESPSSSRPLTETLRREKKNLPEIEEEFRSD
;
A
#
# COMPACT_ATOMS: atom_id res chain seq x y z
N GLY A 1 -11.58 -4.12 -34.50
CA GLY A 1 -11.65 -4.93 -33.27
C GLY A 1 -10.47 -4.60 -32.38
N GLU A 2 -10.53 -4.98 -31.11
CA GLU A 2 -9.39 -4.86 -30.19
C GLU A 2 -8.25 -5.76 -30.67
N CYS A 3 -7.03 -5.22 -30.79
CA CYS A 3 -5.85 -5.88 -31.39
C CYS A 3 -5.20 -6.87 -30.40
N VAL A 4 -5.91 -7.91 -29.95
CA VAL A 4 -5.48 -8.76 -28.81
C VAL A 4 -5.46 -10.27 -29.13
N ASP A 5 -5.41 -10.64 -30.41
CA ASP A 5 -5.44 -12.05 -30.82
C ASP A 5 -4.11 -12.76 -30.48
N PRO A 6 -4.14 -14.02 -29.99
CA PRO A 6 -2.93 -14.82 -29.77
C PRO A 6 -2.27 -15.21 -31.10
N LEU A 7 -0.94 -15.11 -31.17
CA LEU A 7 -0.19 -15.23 -32.43
C LEU A 7 0.67 -16.49 -32.52
N ILE A 8 1.07 -17.09 -31.40
CA ILE A 8 2.04 -18.19 -31.31
C ILE A 8 1.37 -19.55 -31.29
N SER A 9 0.19 -19.67 -30.67
CA SER A 9 -0.54 -20.93 -30.53
C SER A 9 -0.63 -21.71 -31.87
N GLY A 10 -0.91 -21.00 -32.97
CA GLY A 10 -1.04 -21.57 -34.33
C GLY A 10 0.26 -21.75 -35.13
N LEU A 11 1.45 -21.37 -34.62
CA LEU A 11 2.70 -21.44 -35.39
C LEU A 11 3.26 -22.86 -35.49
N TYR A 12 3.93 -23.15 -36.62
CA TYR A 12 4.65 -24.41 -36.84
C TYR A 12 5.93 -24.49 -36.02
N ALA A 13 6.46 -25.70 -35.81
CA ALA A 13 7.71 -25.90 -35.07
C ALA A 13 8.92 -25.18 -35.69
N SER A 14 8.93 -25.02 -37.02
CA SER A 14 9.97 -24.29 -37.77
C SER A 14 10.01 -22.79 -37.46
N SER A 15 8.94 -22.23 -36.90
CA SER A 15 8.88 -20.82 -36.48
C SER A 15 9.67 -20.55 -35.20
N PHE A 16 10.16 -21.58 -34.49
CA PHE A 16 10.88 -21.43 -33.23
C PHE A 16 12.36 -21.77 -33.41
N LEU A 17 13.23 -20.84 -33.03
CA LEU A 17 14.68 -20.95 -33.09
C LEU A 17 15.26 -20.68 -31.71
N ALA A 18 16.41 -21.25 -31.38
CA ALA A 18 17.12 -20.95 -30.14
C ALA A 18 18.62 -21.07 -30.31
N SER A 19 19.38 -20.40 -29.45
CA SER A 19 20.84 -20.47 -29.38
C SER A 19 21.35 -21.88 -29.11
N SER A 20 20.65 -22.59 -28.21
CA SER A 20 20.94 -23.95 -27.81
C SER A 20 19.71 -24.59 -27.15
N ARG A 21 19.82 -25.88 -26.84
CA ARG A 21 18.80 -26.66 -26.12
C ARG A 21 19.46 -27.57 -25.09
N TYR A 22 18.82 -27.75 -23.94
CA TYR A 22 19.27 -28.66 -22.89
C TYR A 22 19.21 -30.12 -23.36
N ASN A 23 18.06 -30.52 -23.90
CA ASN A 23 17.87 -31.78 -24.63
C ASN A 23 16.67 -31.65 -25.61
N PHE A 24 16.28 -32.74 -26.26
CA PHE A 24 15.19 -32.75 -27.25
C PHE A 24 13.84 -32.25 -26.69
N LEU A 25 13.49 -32.61 -25.45
CA LEU A 25 12.23 -32.23 -24.80
C LEU A 25 12.16 -30.75 -24.38
N TYR A 26 13.30 -30.04 -24.40
CA TYR A 26 13.42 -28.62 -24.06
C TYR A 26 13.79 -27.76 -25.28
N SER A 27 13.45 -28.24 -26.48
CA SER A 27 13.67 -27.54 -27.75
C SER A 27 12.76 -26.31 -27.87
N ALA A 28 13.14 -25.35 -28.72
CA ALA A 28 12.45 -24.06 -28.89
C ALA A 28 10.95 -24.18 -29.19
N ASN A 29 10.54 -25.21 -29.93
CA ASN A 29 9.14 -25.46 -30.30
C ASN A 29 8.22 -25.81 -29.12
N PHE A 30 8.77 -26.20 -27.97
CA PHE A 30 8.02 -26.42 -26.74
C PHE A 30 7.76 -25.13 -25.95
N ALA A 31 8.30 -24.00 -26.40
CA ALA A 31 8.11 -22.71 -25.74
C ALA A 31 6.71 -22.10 -25.94
N LYS A 32 5.69 -22.88 -26.28
CA LYS A 32 4.31 -22.39 -26.39
C LYS A 32 3.67 -22.29 -25.00
N LEU A 33 2.93 -21.20 -24.76
CA LEU A 33 2.16 -21.04 -23.53
C LEU A 33 1.23 -22.25 -23.29
N TYR A 34 1.09 -22.68 -22.04
CA TYR A 34 0.35 -23.89 -21.64
C TYR A 34 0.87 -25.22 -22.21
N GLY A 35 2.01 -25.23 -22.90
CA GLY A 35 2.65 -26.46 -23.37
C GLY A 35 3.07 -27.39 -22.23
N SER A 36 3.15 -28.69 -22.49
CA SER A 36 3.55 -29.73 -21.52
C SER A 36 5.05 -29.70 -21.15
N SER A 37 5.86 -28.92 -21.87
CA SER A 37 7.28 -28.65 -21.61
C SER A 37 7.58 -27.17 -21.89
N GLY A 38 8.85 -26.75 -21.88
CA GLY A 38 9.29 -25.38 -22.18
C GLY A 38 10.68 -25.37 -22.80
N TRP A 39 11.11 -24.23 -23.33
CA TRP A 39 12.48 -24.10 -23.82
C TRP A 39 13.46 -23.87 -22.67
N SER A 40 14.56 -24.63 -22.69
CA SER A 40 15.71 -24.46 -21.80
C SER A 40 17.02 -24.58 -22.59
N PRO A 41 17.96 -23.63 -22.47
CA PRO A 41 19.23 -23.66 -23.16
C PRO A 41 20.21 -24.68 -22.57
N SER A 42 21.31 -24.94 -23.29
CA SER A 42 22.44 -25.72 -22.78
C SER A 42 23.14 -24.98 -21.64
N PRO A 43 23.57 -25.63 -20.55
CA PRO A 43 24.31 -24.98 -19.46
C PRO A 43 25.67 -24.40 -19.88
N ARG A 44 26.18 -24.77 -21.06
CA ARG A 44 27.44 -24.24 -21.62
C ARG A 44 27.24 -22.97 -22.45
N ASP A 45 26.00 -22.63 -22.76
CA ASP A 45 25.67 -21.46 -23.56
C ASP A 45 25.79 -20.19 -22.71
N ARG A 46 26.71 -19.29 -23.10
CA ARG A 46 26.97 -18.04 -22.38
C ARG A 46 26.06 -16.89 -22.80
N GLN A 47 25.31 -17.04 -23.90
CA GLN A 47 24.42 -16.01 -24.44
C GLN A 47 23.11 -16.66 -24.94
N PRO A 48 22.32 -17.27 -24.02
CA PRO A 48 21.13 -18.00 -24.41
C PRO A 48 20.07 -17.07 -24.99
N TRP A 49 19.38 -17.52 -26.04
CA TRP A 49 18.25 -16.80 -26.63
C TRP A 49 17.21 -17.73 -27.24
N LEU A 50 15.95 -17.30 -27.20
CA LEU A 50 14.81 -17.96 -27.85
C LEU A 50 14.21 -16.99 -28.88
N GLN A 51 13.90 -17.44 -30.08
CA GLN A 51 13.38 -16.63 -31.17
C GLN A 51 12.13 -17.25 -31.79
N VAL A 52 11.20 -16.38 -32.18
CA VAL A 52 9.93 -16.72 -32.83
C VAL A 52 9.81 -15.93 -34.14
N ASP A 53 9.51 -16.63 -35.23
CA ASP A 53 9.13 -16.08 -36.53
C ASP A 53 7.62 -16.17 -36.72
N LEU A 54 6.97 -15.00 -36.79
CA LEU A 54 5.53 -14.87 -36.98
C LEU A 54 5.10 -15.08 -38.45
N GLY A 55 6.04 -15.26 -39.38
CA GLY A 55 5.80 -15.47 -40.81
C GLY A 55 5.48 -14.20 -41.58
N ARG A 56 4.71 -13.28 -40.98
CA ARG A 56 4.41 -11.93 -41.49
C ARG A 56 4.49 -10.90 -40.37
N LYS A 57 4.41 -9.61 -40.71
CA LYS A 57 4.49 -8.52 -39.75
C LYS A 57 3.17 -8.35 -38.98
N TYR A 58 3.26 -8.27 -37.66
CA TYR A 58 2.12 -8.05 -36.76
C TYR A 58 2.35 -6.79 -35.93
N ARG A 59 1.26 -6.11 -35.57
CA ARG A 59 1.22 -5.12 -34.49
C ARG A 59 1.07 -5.88 -33.18
N LEU A 60 2.05 -5.77 -32.31
CA LEU A 60 2.14 -6.48 -31.03
C LEU A 60 1.70 -5.57 -29.88
N MET A 61 0.87 -6.11 -28.99
CA MET A 61 0.27 -5.39 -27.86
C MET A 61 0.66 -5.98 -26.50
N ALA A 62 1.01 -7.27 -26.43
CA ALA A 62 1.47 -7.89 -25.19
C ALA A 62 2.29 -9.17 -25.45
N ILE A 63 3.06 -9.56 -24.43
CA ILE A 63 3.69 -10.88 -24.32
C ILE A 63 3.24 -11.54 -23.02
N ALA A 64 2.96 -12.84 -23.05
CA ALA A 64 2.79 -13.66 -21.86
C ALA A 64 3.92 -14.67 -21.76
N THR A 65 4.49 -14.85 -20.58
CA THR A 65 5.51 -15.85 -20.27
C THR A 65 5.05 -16.77 -19.14
N GLN A 66 5.56 -18.00 -19.11
CA GLN A 66 5.30 -19.01 -18.10
C GLN A 66 6.56 -19.87 -17.93
N GLY A 67 6.88 -20.31 -16.71
CA GLY A 67 7.99 -21.24 -16.48
C GLY A 67 7.74 -22.62 -17.07
N THR A 68 8.73 -23.50 -17.11
CA THR A 68 8.58 -24.85 -17.66
C THR A 68 7.70 -25.72 -16.75
N PHE A 69 6.74 -26.46 -17.32
CA PHE A 69 5.74 -27.23 -16.57
C PHE A 69 6.37 -28.17 -15.52
N ASN A 70 5.82 -28.13 -14.29
CA ASN A 70 6.20 -28.98 -13.15
C ASN A 70 7.73 -29.01 -12.88
N SER A 71 8.37 -27.85 -12.90
CA SER A 71 9.83 -27.72 -12.72
C SER A 71 10.21 -26.50 -11.88
N TYR A 72 11.48 -26.40 -11.50
CA TYR A 72 12.07 -25.20 -10.90
C TYR A 72 12.62 -24.21 -11.95
N ASP A 73 12.35 -24.47 -13.23
CA ASP A 73 12.97 -23.77 -14.35
C ASP A 73 12.07 -22.64 -14.86
N TRP A 74 12.40 -21.40 -14.50
CA TRP A 74 11.71 -20.22 -15.03
C TRP A 74 12.60 -18.98 -15.04
N VAL A 75 12.39 -18.15 -16.05
CA VAL A 75 13.07 -16.87 -16.21
C VAL A 75 12.37 -15.82 -15.35
N THR A 76 13.10 -15.13 -14.48
CA THR A 76 12.59 -14.07 -13.60
C THR A 76 12.76 -12.68 -14.22
N LYS A 77 13.73 -12.51 -15.14
CA LYS A 77 13.97 -11.28 -15.90
C LYS A 77 14.49 -11.59 -17.30
N TYR A 78 14.04 -10.87 -18.32
CA TYR A 78 14.48 -11.06 -19.71
C TYR A 78 14.49 -9.77 -20.52
N THR A 79 15.27 -9.69 -21.60
CA THR A 79 15.13 -8.65 -22.62
C THR A 79 14.32 -9.18 -23.79
N LEU A 80 13.39 -8.36 -24.29
CA LEU A 80 12.65 -8.64 -25.51
C LEU A 80 13.23 -7.84 -26.66
N LEU A 81 13.62 -8.52 -27.73
CA LEU A 81 14.09 -7.94 -28.98
C LEU A 81 13.05 -8.21 -30.08
N TYR A 82 12.92 -7.29 -31.02
CA TYR A 82 12.00 -7.38 -32.14
C TYR A 82 12.64 -6.86 -33.43
N GLY A 83 12.17 -7.34 -34.58
CA GLY A 83 12.67 -6.89 -35.88
C GLY A 83 11.92 -7.49 -37.04
N ASP A 84 12.20 -6.99 -38.24
CA ASP A 84 11.63 -7.51 -39.49
C ASP A 84 12.57 -8.50 -40.20
N ARG A 85 13.84 -8.55 -39.76
CA ARG A 85 14.85 -9.52 -40.20
C ARG A 85 15.36 -10.35 -39.02
N PRO A 86 15.78 -11.61 -39.23
CA PRO A 86 16.27 -12.49 -38.16
C PRO A 86 17.66 -12.10 -37.60
N ASP A 87 18.36 -11.17 -38.27
CA ASP A 87 19.70 -10.69 -37.92
C ASP A 87 19.72 -9.21 -37.47
N SER A 88 18.58 -8.51 -37.51
CA SER A 88 18.45 -7.11 -37.12
C SER A 88 17.44 -6.98 -35.98
N TRP A 89 17.87 -6.40 -34.86
CA TRP A 89 17.11 -6.42 -33.62
C TRP A 89 17.02 -5.04 -32.99
N THR A 90 15.83 -4.69 -32.51
CA THR A 90 15.54 -3.54 -31.68
C THR A 90 15.03 -4.05 -30.34
N PRO A 91 15.60 -3.64 -29.19
CA PRO A 91 15.06 -4.01 -27.90
C PRO A 91 13.78 -3.24 -27.61
N TYR A 92 12.83 -3.94 -27.00
CA TYR A 92 11.68 -3.32 -26.41
C TYR A 92 12.08 -2.71 -25.06
N ILE A 93 11.86 -1.41 -24.94
CA ILE A 93 12.09 -0.64 -23.71
C ILE A 93 10.76 -0.57 -22.97
N MET A 94 10.74 -0.79 -21.65
CA MET A 94 9.52 -0.57 -20.84
C MET A 94 9.37 0.90 -20.46
N LYS A 95 8.13 1.33 -20.19
CA LYS A 95 7.83 2.70 -19.76
C LYS A 95 8.70 3.05 -18.56
N GLY A 96 9.57 4.06 -18.76
CA GLY A 96 10.42 4.64 -17.73
C GLY A 96 11.73 3.89 -17.39
N GLY A 97 12.07 2.82 -18.10
CA GLY A 97 13.37 2.15 -17.93
C GLY A 97 14.47 2.62 -18.89
N ASN A 98 15.66 3.00 -18.39
CA ASN A 98 16.93 2.82 -19.14
C ASN A 98 17.27 1.34 -19.36
N SER A 99 16.68 0.43 -18.56
CA SER A 99 16.95 -1.00 -18.59
C SER A 99 15.94 -1.73 -19.46
N GLN A 100 16.45 -2.47 -20.43
CA GLN A 100 15.69 -3.30 -21.38
C GLN A 100 15.21 -4.60 -20.72
N THR A 101 14.88 -4.54 -19.44
CA THR A 101 14.59 -5.69 -18.59
C THR A 101 13.10 -5.79 -18.36
N MET A 102 12.49 -6.80 -18.95
CA MET A 102 11.12 -7.20 -18.72
C MET A 102 11.04 -8.14 -17.50
N PRO A 103 10.05 -7.96 -16.61
CA PRO A 103 9.80 -8.92 -15.54
C PRO A 103 9.29 -10.24 -16.11
N GLY A 104 9.90 -11.33 -15.65
CA GLY A 104 9.53 -12.70 -15.99
C GLY A 104 8.64 -13.34 -14.94
N ASN A 105 8.73 -14.65 -14.84
CA ASN A 105 7.93 -15.51 -13.99
C ASN A 105 8.46 -15.61 -12.56
N TRP A 106 7.57 -15.97 -11.64
CA TRP A 106 7.89 -16.22 -10.23
C TRP A 106 7.80 -17.70 -9.85
N ASN A 107 7.15 -18.49 -10.70
CA ASN A 107 6.98 -19.93 -10.55
C ASN A 107 6.71 -20.54 -11.94
N TYR A 108 6.52 -21.86 -11.96
CA TYR A 108 6.31 -22.60 -13.19
C TYR A 108 4.90 -22.52 -13.77
N TYR A 109 3.87 -22.19 -12.99
CA TYR A 109 2.46 -22.36 -13.39
C TYR A 109 1.71 -21.06 -13.65
N GLN A 110 2.08 -19.95 -13.03
CA GLN A 110 1.44 -18.65 -13.25
C GLN A 110 1.92 -18.01 -14.54
N VAL A 111 0.97 -17.49 -15.31
CA VAL A 111 1.24 -16.75 -16.54
C VAL A 111 1.52 -15.29 -16.20
N LYS A 112 2.73 -14.83 -16.52
CA LYS A 112 3.09 -13.42 -16.44
C LYS A 112 2.80 -12.75 -17.77
N ARG A 113 1.75 -11.92 -17.83
CA ARG A 113 1.44 -11.09 -19.01
C ARG A 113 1.98 -9.68 -18.82
N ASN A 114 2.86 -9.27 -19.74
CA ASN A 114 3.36 -7.91 -19.86
C ASN A 114 2.66 -7.23 -21.05
N VAL A 115 1.80 -6.26 -20.76
CA VAL A 115 1.18 -5.40 -21.79
C VAL A 115 2.19 -4.33 -22.18
N PHE A 116 2.36 -4.14 -23.48
CA PHE A 116 3.30 -3.15 -23.99
C PHE A 116 2.70 -1.75 -23.85
N HIS A 117 3.48 -0.82 -23.29
CA HIS A 117 3.05 0.56 -23.10
C HIS A 117 2.93 1.34 -24.41
N TYR A 118 3.65 0.91 -25.46
CA TYR A 118 3.38 1.25 -26.86
C TYR A 118 3.26 -0.04 -27.68
N ALA A 119 2.40 -0.01 -28.69
CA ALA A 119 2.34 -1.07 -29.69
C ALA A 119 3.51 -0.92 -30.65
N PHE A 120 4.17 -2.03 -31.00
CA PHE A 120 5.23 -2.03 -32.01
C PHE A 120 5.00 -3.14 -33.02
N THR A 121 5.72 -3.08 -34.14
CA THR A 121 5.50 -3.98 -35.25
C THR A 121 6.72 -4.80 -35.54
N ALA A 122 6.53 -6.10 -35.73
CA ALA A 122 7.63 -7.03 -35.94
C ALA A 122 7.16 -8.28 -36.69
N LYS A 123 8.10 -8.90 -37.40
CA LYS A 123 7.96 -10.26 -37.93
C LYS A 123 8.69 -11.28 -37.04
N HIS A 124 9.83 -10.89 -36.49
CA HIS A 124 10.67 -11.72 -35.65
C HIS A 124 10.75 -11.14 -34.24
N ILE A 125 10.70 -12.02 -33.24
CA ILE A 125 10.84 -11.68 -31.83
C ILE A 125 11.92 -12.58 -31.23
N ARG A 126 12.77 -12.02 -30.37
CA ARG A 126 13.80 -12.78 -29.64
C ARG A 126 13.78 -12.41 -28.15
N LEU A 127 13.77 -13.41 -27.30
CA LEU A 127 13.82 -13.31 -25.84
C LEU A 127 15.23 -13.68 -25.35
N LEU A 128 15.85 -12.80 -24.58
CA LEU A 128 17.15 -12.99 -23.94
C LEU A 128 16.95 -13.14 -22.42
N PRO A 129 17.15 -14.32 -21.82
CA PRO A 129 17.10 -14.47 -20.37
C PRO A 129 18.22 -13.67 -19.69
N LEU A 130 17.86 -12.86 -18.69
CA LEU A 130 18.79 -12.05 -17.89
C LEU A 130 18.96 -12.61 -16.47
N ALA A 131 17.87 -13.09 -15.87
CA ALA A 131 17.88 -13.75 -14.57
C ALA A 131 16.82 -14.86 -14.53
N TRP A 132 17.05 -15.87 -13.70
CA TRP A 132 16.17 -17.03 -13.54
C TRP A 132 16.17 -17.49 -12.08
N ASN A 133 15.26 -18.39 -11.75
CA ASN A 133 15.24 -19.00 -10.43
C ASN A 133 16.51 -19.83 -10.19
N THR A 134 17.22 -19.54 -9.11
CA THR A 134 18.41 -20.29 -8.69
C THR A 134 18.16 -21.15 -7.45
N GLU A 135 17.00 -20.99 -6.81
CA GLU A 135 16.60 -21.80 -5.66
C GLU A 135 16.29 -23.23 -6.12
N ASN A 136 16.62 -24.21 -5.26
CA ASN A 136 16.39 -25.65 -5.52
C ASN A 136 16.98 -26.17 -6.84
N GLY A 137 18.05 -25.54 -7.34
CA GLY A 137 18.73 -25.96 -8.57
C GLY A 137 18.01 -25.57 -9.87
N GLY A 138 17.13 -24.56 -9.82
CA GLY A 138 16.41 -24.03 -10.97
C GLY A 138 17.31 -23.54 -12.11
N LYS A 139 16.80 -23.65 -13.34
CA LYS A 139 17.46 -23.22 -14.59
C LYS A 139 16.58 -22.26 -15.38
N ILE A 140 17.07 -21.84 -16.54
CA ILE A 140 16.28 -21.07 -17.52
C ILE A 140 15.19 -21.98 -18.10
N GLY A 141 13.93 -21.57 -17.99
CA GLY A 141 12.77 -22.23 -18.59
C GLY A 141 11.75 -21.20 -19.09
N VAL A 142 11.27 -21.35 -20.32
CA VAL A 142 10.34 -20.40 -20.93
C VAL A 142 9.27 -21.09 -21.78
N ARG A 143 8.02 -20.72 -21.52
CA ARG A 143 6.86 -20.83 -22.41
C ARG A 143 6.30 -19.44 -22.64
N LEU A 144 5.85 -19.11 -23.85
CA LEU A 144 5.37 -17.77 -24.18
C LEU A 144 4.24 -17.73 -25.22
N GLU A 145 3.48 -16.64 -25.22
CA GLU A 145 2.45 -16.28 -26.19
C GLU A 145 2.56 -14.77 -26.50
N LEU A 146 2.31 -14.38 -27.75
CA LEU A 146 2.29 -12.98 -28.18
C LEU A 146 0.86 -12.61 -28.57
N PHE A 147 0.45 -11.39 -28.22
CA PHE A 147 -0.88 -10.88 -28.54
C PHE A 147 -0.78 -9.69 -29.48
N GLY A 148 -1.59 -9.66 -30.54
CA GLY A 148 -1.56 -8.61 -31.54
C GLY A 148 -2.54 -8.81 -32.69
N CYS A 149 -2.32 -8.09 -33.78
CA CYS A 149 -3.14 -8.17 -35.00
C CYS A 149 -2.29 -7.91 -36.26
N PRO A 150 -2.75 -8.31 -37.46
CA PRO A 150 -2.00 -8.09 -38.71
C PRO A 150 -1.67 -6.61 -38.95
N TYR A 151 -0.47 -6.33 -39.45
CA TYR A 151 0.04 -4.97 -39.67
C TYR A 151 -0.45 -4.34 -40.99
N SER A 152 -0.60 -2.99 -41.02
CA SER A 152 -0.98 -2.18 -42.21
C SER A 152 0.06 -1.08 -42.51
N TYR A 153 -0.05 -0.45 -43.69
CA TYR A 153 1.01 0.23 -44.47
C TYR A 153 1.80 1.39 -43.82
N VAL A 154 3.04 1.59 -44.28
CA VAL A 154 4.03 2.62 -43.83
C VAL A 154 4.49 3.49 -44.99
N VAL A 155 4.78 4.75 -44.72
CA VAL A 155 5.37 5.71 -45.67
C VAL A 155 6.71 6.20 -45.15
N GLN A 156 7.72 6.24 -46.03
CA GLN A 156 9.02 6.84 -45.76
C GLN A 156 9.08 8.27 -46.31
N TYR A 157 9.64 9.19 -45.53
CA TYR A 157 9.87 10.59 -45.88
C TYR A 157 11.37 10.88 -45.86
N ASN A 158 11.89 11.51 -46.91
CA ASN A 158 13.32 11.85 -47.01
C ASN A 158 13.61 13.36 -46.81
N GLY A 159 12.59 14.15 -46.44
CA GLY A 159 12.65 15.60 -46.27
C GLY A 159 12.20 16.40 -47.50
N ASP A 160 12.20 15.79 -48.68
CA ASP A 160 11.69 16.40 -49.92
C ASP A 160 10.29 15.87 -50.29
N ASP A 161 9.68 15.09 -49.39
CA ASP A 161 8.41 14.39 -49.58
C ASP A 161 7.33 14.95 -48.63
N SER A 162 6.08 15.05 -49.09
CA SER A 162 4.93 15.47 -48.28
C SER A 162 3.64 14.85 -48.79
N VAL A 163 2.75 14.42 -47.88
CA VAL A 163 1.36 14.06 -48.22
C VAL A 163 0.47 15.24 -47.88
N ILE A 164 -0.32 15.67 -48.86
CA ILE A 164 -1.33 16.71 -48.69
C ILE A 164 -2.68 16.04 -48.65
N TYR A 165 -3.44 16.25 -47.58
CA TYR A 165 -4.83 15.80 -47.49
C TYR A 165 -5.75 17.00 -47.62
N MET A 166 -6.59 16.99 -48.67
CA MET A 166 -7.62 18.02 -48.87
C MET A 166 -8.89 17.65 -48.11
N TYR A 167 -9.49 18.61 -47.40
CA TYR A 167 -10.74 18.36 -46.70
C TYR A 167 -11.92 18.30 -47.69
N PRO A 168 -12.87 17.36 -47.55
CA PRO A 168 -13.95 17.18 -48.52
C PRO A 168 -14.80 18.43 -48.78
N GLU A 169 -14.99 19.28 -47.76
CA GLU A 169 -15.78 20.53 -47.86
C GLU A 169 -14.91 21.78 -48.07
N LYS A 170 -13.62 21.62 -48.40
CA LYS A 170 -12.62 22.70 -48.54
C LYS A 170 -12.40 23.56 -47.28
N ARG A 171 -13.00 23.18 -46.15
CA ARG A 171 -12.82 23.78 -44.82
C ARG A 171 -13.10 22.74 -43.75
N SER A 172 -12.36 22.77 -42.65
CA SER A 172 -12.58 21.89 -41.50
C SER A 172 -12.87 22.71 -40.25
N ARG A 173 -14.14 22.71 -39.81
CA ARG A 173 -14.56 23.37 -38.56
C ARG A 173 -15.02 22.33 -37.54
N THR A 174 -14.23 22.11 -36.50
CA THR A 174 -14.47 21.02 -35.54
C THR A 174 -14.60 21.53 -34.11
N LEU A 175 -15.48 20.91 -33.31
CA LEU A 175 -15.55 21.08 -31.84
C LEU A 175 -14.68 20.03 -31.12
N GLN A 176 -14.52 18.87 -31.75
CA GLN A 176 -13.76 17.74 -31.23
C GLN A 176 -12.84 17.19 -32.32
N ASP A 177 -11.59 16.90 -31.95
CA ASP A 177 -10.61 16.30 -32.84
C ASP A 177 -9.96 15.08 -32.19
N HIS A 178 -9.68 14.06 -33.01
CA HIS A 178 -8.86 12.91 -32.64
C HIS A 178 -7.85 12.64 -33.74
N ILE A 179 -6.60 13.01 -33.48
CA ILE A 179 -5.47 12.83 -34.38
C ILE A 179 -4.53 11.82 -33.75
N ALA A 180 -4.15 10.79 -34.51
CA ALA A 180 -3.18 9.79 -34.07
C ALA A 180 -2.12 9.57 -35.15
N ILE A 181 -0.85 9.53 -34.77
CA ILE A 181 0.29 9.32 -35.69
C ILE A 181 1.33 8.48 -34.99
N ASN A 182 1.98 7.61 -35.75
CA ASN A 182 3.19 6.94 -35.29
C ASN A 182 4.35 7.42 -36.14
N PHE A 183 5.48 7.75 -35.51
CA PHE A 183 6.68 8.17 -36.24
C PHE A 183 7.93 7.47 -35.73
N LYS A 184 8.93 7.39 -36.59
CA LYS A 184 10.26 6.85 -36.30
C LYS A 184 11.30 7.68 -37.04
N THR A 185 12.32 8.18 -36.34
CA THR A 185 13.38 9.01 -36.93
C THR A 185 14.72 8.94 -36.17
N LEU A 186 15.79 9.38 -36.83
CA LEU A 186 17.10 9.72 -36.24
C LEU A 186 17.35 11.23 -36.17
N GLU A 187 16.52 12.04 -36.82
CA GLU A 187 16.69 13.49 -36.84
C GLU A 187 16.16 14.11 -35.55
N GLN A 188 16.87 15.11 -35.06
CA GLN A 188 16.47 15.85 -33.86
C GLN A 188 15.34 16.84 -34.14
N ASP A 189 15.19 17.29 -35.40
CA ASP A 189 14.20 18.24 -35.83
C ASP A 189 13.41 17.71 -37.04
N GLY A 190 12.11 18.01 -37.12
CA GLY A 190 11.29 17.58 -38.25
C GLY A 190 9.81 17.94 -38.14
N LEU A 191 9.21 18.44 -39.22
CA LEU A 191 7.80 18.81 -39.29
C LEU A 191 6.88 17.60 -39.57
N LEU A 192 6.02 17.24 -38.62
CA LEU A 192 5.14 16.07 -38.74
C LEU A 192 3.77 16.41 -39.32
N LEU A 193 3.10 17.42 -38.76
CA LEU A 193 1.82 17.93 -39.27
C LEU A 193 1.81 19.45 -39.29
N HIS A 194 1.17 20.01 -40.30
CA HIS A 194 0.93 21.45 -40.38
C HIS A 194 -0.38 21.75 -41.11
N SER A 195 -1.18 22.66 -40.56
CA SER A 195 -2.38 23.21 -41.19
C SER A 195 -2.68 24.58 -40.59
N GLU A 196 -3.11 25.50 -41.43
CA GLU A 196 -3.44 26.88 -41.07
C GLU A 196 -4.85 27.22 -41.60
N GLY A 197 -5.56 28.08 -40.88
CA GLY A 197 -6.86 28.61 -41.27
C GLY A 197 -6.80 30.11 -41.58
N ILE A 198 -7.61 30.58 -42.53
CA ILE A 198 -7.66 31.98 -42.96
C ILE A 198 -8.03 32.92 -41.82
N GLN A 199 -8.63 32.40 -40.74
CA GLN A 199 -9.03 33.17 -39.56
C GLN A 199 -7.91 33.30 -38.51
N GLY A 200 -6.73 32.72 -38.75
CA GLY A 200 -5.58 32.71 -37.82
C GLY A 200 -5.51 31.49 -36.89
N ASP A 201 -6.34 30.49 -37.15
CA ASP A 201 -6.27 29.18 -36.50
C ASP A 201 -5.08 28.39 -37.03
N LEU A 202 -4.41 27.68 -36.14
CA LEU A 202 -3.16 26.99 -36.45
C LEU A 202 -3.15 25.63 -35.76
N PHE A 203 -2.74 24.61 -36.51
CA PHE A 203 -2.41 23.31 -35.97
C PHE A 203 -1.05 22.87 -36.51
N THR A 204 -0.04 22.81 -35.64
CA THR A 204 1.31 22.35 -36.02
C THR A 204 1.84 21.37 -35.01
N LEU A 205 2.32 20.23 -35.49
CA LEU A 205 3.06 19.23 -34.72
C LEU A 205 4.47 19.13 -35.30
N GLU A 206 5.47 19.47 -34.50
CA GLU A 206 6.86 19.49 -34.92
C GLU A 206 7.75 18.79 -33.88
N LEU A 207 8.79 18.11 -34.35
CA LEU A 207 9.88 17.59 -33.55
C LEU A 207 10.97 18.68 -33.48
N LYS A 208 11.40 19.04 -32.27
CA LYS A 208 12.51 19.96 -32.01
C LYS A 208 13.41 19.41 -30.93
N ARG A 209 14.71 19.26 -31.22
CA ARG A 209 15.71 18.69 -30.30
C ARG A 209 15.24 17.39 -29.62
N GLY A 210 14.63 16.50 -30.40
CA GLY A 210 14.13 15.22 -29.91
C GLY A 210 12.89 15.30 -29.00
N ARG A 211 12.16 16.43 -28.97
CA ARG A 211 10.90 16.62 -28.24
C ARG A 211 9.78 17.05 -29.18
N LEU A 212 8.54 16.65 -28.91
CA LEU A 212 7.41 17.10 -29.72
C LEU A 212 6.79 18.38 -29.16
N TYR A 213 6.56 19.32 -30.07
CA TYR A 213 5.86 20.57 -29.83
C TYR A 213 4.55 20.55 -30.62
N LEU A 214 3.45 20.72 -29.89
CA LEU A 214 2.13 20.90 -30.45
C LEU A 214 1.72 22.36 -30.28
N HIS A 215 1.50 23.04 -31.39
CA HIS A 215 1.00 24.40 -31.42
C HIS A 215 -0.45 24.40 -31.92
N ILE A 216 -1.36 24.87 -31.06
CA ILE A 216 -2.78 25.02 -31.38
C ILE A 216 -3.18 26.47 -31.12
N SER A 217 -3.81 27.10 -32.12
CA SER A 217 -4.42 28.43 -32.01
C SER A 217 -5.90 28.31 -32.38
N LEU A 218 -6.77 28.86 -31.52
CA LEU A 218 -8.22 29.00 -31.75
C LEU A 218 -8.56 30.51 -31.84
N SER A 219 -7.85 31.25 -32.68
CA SER A 219 -7.82 32.73 -32.66
C SER A 219 -8.67 33.35 -33.77
N SER A 220 -8.76 34.68 -33.75
CA SER A 220 -9.33 35.48 -34.82
C SER A 220 -8.38 36.62 -35.17
N ILE A 221 -8.10 36.84 -36.46
CA ILE A 221 -7.30 37.97 -36.98
C ILE A 221 -7.82 39.35 -36.51
N VAL A 222 -9.07 39.44 -36.07
CA VAL A 222 -9.73 40.67 -35.62
C VAL A 222 -9.30 41.07 -34.21
N HIS A 223 -8.94 40.12 -33.35
CA HIS A 223 -8.52 40.38 -31.96
C HIS A 223 -7.05 39.96 -31.77
N LYS A 224 -6.14 40.93 -31.63
CA LYS A 224 -4.70 40.72 -31.32
C LYS A 224 -4.47 40.21 -29.88
N VAL A 225 -5.13 39.12 -29.49
CA VAL A 225 -4.82 38.41 -28.24
C VAL A 225 -3.88 37.26 -28.60
N ASN A 226 -2.87 37.03 -27.76
CA ASN A 226 -1.89 35.96 -27.96
C ASN A 226 -2.55 34.59 -27.71
N GLY A 227 -3.32 34.09 -28.68
CA GLY A 227 -4.17 32.89 -28.58
C GLY A 227 -3.46 31.56 -28.84
N ARG A 228 -2.15 31.58 -29.14
CA ARG A 228 -1.36 30.36 -29.40
C ARG A 228 -1.12 29.61 -28.09
N THR A 229 -1.51 28.35 -28.08
CA THR A 229 -1.24 27.40 -27.00
C THR A 229 -0.15 26.44 -27.48
N THR A 230 0.94 26.35 -26.74
CA THR A 230 2.05 25.43 -27.05
C THR A 230 2.13 24.37 -25.97
N LEU A 231 2.11 23.12 -26.39
CA LEU A 231 2.24 21.95 -25.54
C LEU A 231 3.51 21.21 -25.94
N THR A 232 4.23 20.69 -24.95
CA THR A 232 5.47 19.93 -25.17
C THR A 232 5.35 18.57 -24.51
N ALA A 233 5.71 17.50 -25.21
CA ALA A 233 5.67 16.14 -24.69
C ALA A 233 6.73 15.25 -25.34
N GLY A 234 7.14 14.21 -24.61
CA GLY A 234 8.21 13.30 -25.00
C GLY A 234 9.61 13.92 -24.91
N SER A 235 10.62 13.05 -24.93
CA SER A 235 12.04 13.40 -24.89
C SER A 235 12.86 12.31 -25.56
N LEU A 236 14.00 12.68 -26.17
CA LEU A 236 14.92 11.77 -26.87
C LEU A 236 14.21 10.86 -27.90
N LEU A 237 13.25 11.43 -28.64
CA LEU A 237 12.40 10.72 -29.62
C LEU A 237 13.13 10.40 -30.95
N ASP A 238 14.41 10.78 -31.06
CA ASP A 238 15.35 10.60 -32.17
C ASP A 238 16.14 9.27 -32.06
N ASN A 239 15.47 8.21 -31.63
CA ASN A 239 16.10 6.98 -31.15
C ASN A 239 15.87 5.74 -32.05
N LEU A 240 15.29 5.93 -33.25
CA LEU A 240 14.86 4.85 -34.17
C LEU A 240 13.78 3.89 -33.65
N HIS A 241 13.08 4.22 -32.57
CA HIS A 241 11.88 3.50 -32.14
C HIS A 241 10.63 4.16 -32.72
N TRP A 242 9.56 3.38 -32.74
CA TRP A 242 8.24 3.90 -33.06
C TRP A 242 7.70 4.64 -31.84
N HIS A 243 7.37 5.91 -32.03
CA HIS A 243 6.70 6.73 -31.04
C HIS A 243 5.24 6.92 -31.45
N TYR A 244 4.33 6.71 -30.49
CA TYR A 244 2.89 6.84 -30.68
C TYR A 244 2.42 8.21 -30.21
N VAL A 245 1.75 8.96 -31.06
CA VAL A 245 1.23 10.29 -30.75
C VAL A 245 -0.27 10.27 -30.89
N THR A 246 -0.98 10.72 -29.85
CA THR A 246 -2.44 10.92 -29.87
C THR A 246 -2.79 12.29 -29.31
N ILE A 247 -3.56 13.04 -30.09
CA ILE A 247 -4.08 14.36 -29.73
C ILE A 247 -5.60 14.24 -29.71
N LYS A 248 -6.19 14.47 -28.53
CA LYS A 248 -7.64 14.51 -28.33
C LYS A 248 -8.03 15.90 -27.85
N ARG A 249 -8.85 16.61 -28.62
CA ARG A 249 -9.37 17.93 -28.24
C ARG A 249 -10.88 17.86 -28.09
N TYR A 250 -11.42 18.49 -27.05
CA TYR A 250 -12.85 18.75 -26.89
C TYR A 250 -13.05 20.20 -26.45
N GLY A 251 -13.62 21.02 -27.32
CA GLY A 251 -13.70 22.47 -27.13
C GLY A 251 -12.30 23.06 -26.92
N ARG A 252 -12.07 23.65 -25.74
CA ARG A 252 -10.76 24.21 -25.37
C ARG A 252 -9.83 23.22 -24.66
N GLN A 253 -10.33 22.06 -24.23
CA GLN A 253 -9.49 21.07 -23.54
C GLN A 253 -8.74 20.22 -24.55
N VAL A 254 -7.42 20.13 -24.40
CA VAL A 254 -6.54 19.33 -25.25
C VAL A 254 -5.77 18.34 -24.38
N ASN A 255 -5.83 17.07 -24.76
CA ASN A 255 -5.00 16.01 -24.24
C ASN A 255 -3.98 15.60 -25.30
N PHE A 256 -2.72 15.98 -25.10
CA PHE A 256 -1.61 15.64 -25.96
C PHE A 256 -0.83 14.48 -25.37
N THR A 257 -0.89 13.31 -26.00
CA THR A 257 -0.25 12.09 -25.51
C THR A 257 0.87 11.68 -26.45
N VAL A 258 2.08 11.51 -25.91
CA VAL A 258 3.24 10.93 -26.61
C VAL A 258 3.64 9.68 -25.84
N ASP A 259 3.61 8.55 -26.52
CA ASP A 259 3.69 7.18 -26.01
C ASP A 259 2.69 6.94 -24.88
N SER A 260 3.10 7.28 -23.66
CA SER A 260 2.34 7.06 -22.44
C SER A 260 2.35 8.27 -21.49
N GLN A 261 2.95 9.38 -21.94
CA GLN A 261 2.93 10.67 -21.26
C GLN A 261 1.79 11.50 -21.85
N THR A 262 0.81 11.86 -21.02
CA THR A 262 -0.29 12.75 -21.42
C THR A 262 -0.10 14.11 -20.76
N VAL A 263 -0.10 15.15 -21.59
CA VAL A 263 -0.10 16.56 -21.17
C VAL A 263 -1.48 17.12 -21.46
N THR A 264 -2.15 17.62 -20.43
CA THR A 264 -3.49 18.21 -20.53
C THR A 264 -3.40 19.72 -20.39
N ALA A 265 -4.06 20.46 -21.28
CA ALA A 265 -4.14 21.91 -21.17
C ALA A 265 -5.47 22.45 -21.68
N VAL A 266 -5.75 23.70 -21.32
CA VAL A 266 -6.87 24.48 -21.84
C VAL A 266 -6.30 25.51 -22.82
N CYS A 267 -6.78 25.52 -24.06
CA CYS A 267 -6.37 26.48 -25.08
C CYS A 267 -6.64 27.92 -24.62
N ASN A 268 -5.71 28.81 -24.93
CA ASN A 268 -5.82 30.25 -24.76
C ASN A 268 -6.92 30.84 -25.68
N GLY A 269 -7.55 31.94 -25.25
CA GLY A 269 -8.66 32.58 -25.98
C GLY A 269 -10.05 32.10 -25.54
N GLU A 270 -11.11 32.63 -26.14
CA GLU A 270 -12.50 32.30 -25.78
C GLU A 270 -13.19 31.32 -26.75
N PHE A 271 -12.58 31.10 -27.92
CA PHE A 271 -13.15 30.25 -28.96
C PHE A 271 -12.99 28.75 -28.63
N THR A 272 -13.93 27.94 -29.12
CA THR A 272 -14.01 26.49 -28.85
C THR A 272 -13.89 25.64 -30.10
N HIS A 273 -14.00 26.24 -31.29
CA HIS A 273 -13.91 25.54 -32.56
C HIS A 273 -12.52 25.76 -33.15
N LEU A 274 -11.97 24.73 -33.79
CA LEU A 274 -10.77 24.79 -34.61
C LEU A 274 -11.20 24.86 -36.07
N ASP A 275 -10.75 25.88 -36.77
CA ASP A 275 -11.17 26.22 -38.13
C ASP A 275 -9.96 26.26 -39.07
N LEU A 276 -9.69 25.12 -39.72
CA LEU A 276 -8.56 24.95 -40.64
C LEU A 276 -9.03 25.08 -42.10
N ASP A 277 -8.18 25.62 -42.97
CA ASP A 277 -8.48 25.81 -44.40
C ASP A 277 -8.44 24.50 -45.20
N THR A 278 -8.23 24.57 -46.51
CA THR A 278 -8.45 23.52 -47.50
C THR A 278 -7.67 22.23 -47.28
N GLN A 279 -6.52 22.26 -46.59
CA GLN A 279 -5.63 21.12 -46.51
C GLN A 279 -4.81 21.01 -45.21
N ILE A 280 -4.34 19.80 -44.95
CA ILE A 280 -3.35 19.47 -43.92
C ILE A 280 -2.16 18.74 -44.55
N TYR A 281 -0.97 19.18 -44.18
CA TYR A 281 0.31 18.65 -44.64
C TYR A 281 0.83 17.60 -43.66
N VAL A 282 1.32 16.48 -44.18
CA VAL A 282 1.89 15.38 -43.40
C VAL A 282 3.32 15.12 -43.87
N GLY A 283 4.28 15.21 -42.94
CA GLY A 283 5.71 14.95 -43.14
C GLY A 283 6.54 16.13 -43.69
N GLY A 284 5.91 17.24 -44.04
CA GLY A 284 6.61 18.43 -44.51
C GLY A 284 5.73 19.37 -45.33
N VAL A 285 6.23 20.56 -45.60
CA VAL A 285 5.60 21.54 -46.49
C VAL A 285 6.56 21.79 -47.66
N ILE A 286 6.08 21.61 -48.90
CA ILE A 286 6.89 21.77 -50.13
C ILE A 286 6.47 23.03 -50.91
N GLU A 287 5.33 23.64 -50.56
CA GLU A 287 4.77 24.77 -51.31
C GLU A 287 5.40 26.10 -50.85
N GLU A 288 6.03 26.83 -51.78
CA GLU A 288 6.68 28.13 -51.53
C GLU A 288 5.67 29.29 -51.33
N SER A 289 4.38 29.06 -51.61
CA SER A 289 3.31 30.07 -51.65
C SER A 289 2.58 30.30 -50.32
N LEU A 290 2.95 29.58 -49.24
CA LEU A 290 2.30 29.71 -47.93
C LEU A 290 2.73 31.01 -47.22
N PRO A 291 1.78 31.76 -46.62
CA PRO A 291 2.07 33.02 -45.94
C PRO A 291 3.01 32.85 -44.73
N HIS A 292 2.98 31.68 -44.07
CA HIS A 292 3.80 31.36 -42.91
C HIS A 292 4.45 29.97 -43.01
N LEU A 293 5.60 29.89 -43.68
CA LEU A 293 6.41 28.67 -43.72
C LEU A 293 6.94 28.31 -42.31
N PRO A 294 6.75 27.06 -41.85
CA PRO A 294 7.39 26.59 -40.64
C PRO A 294 8.92 26.70 -40.74
N THR A 295 9.58 27.16 -39.66
CA THR A 295 11.05 27.27 -39.63
C THR A 295 11.75 25.93 -39.45
N THR A 296 11.00 24.89 -39.09
CA THR A 296 11.52 23.53 -38.91
C THR A 296 11.73 22.83 -40.26
N PRO A 297 12.80 22.04 -40.39
CA PRO A 297 13.00 21.22 -41.59
C PRO A 297 11.86 20.20 -41.75
N ASN A 298 11.63 19.77 -42.98
CA ASN A 298 10.71 18.68 -43.28
C ASN A 298 11.17 17.38 -42.63
N PHE A 299 10.21 16.51 -42.31
CA PHE A 299 10.48 15.28 -41.58
C PHE A 299 11.27 14.29 -42.43
N ARG A 300 12.32 13.72 -41.84
CA ARG A 300 13.03 12.55 -42.38
C ARG A 300 12.80 11.38 -41.46
N GLY A 301 12.31 10.26 -41.99
CA GLY A 301 11.97 9.09 -41.19
C GLY A 301 10.79 8.34 -41.77
N CYS A 302 10.07 7.62 -40.91
CA CYS A 302 8.91 6.83 -41.30
C CYS A 302 7.69 7.26 -40.50
N LEU A 303 6.54 7.39 -41.17
CA LEU A 303 5.23 7.58 -40.56
C LEU A 303 4.33 6.38 -40.85
N GLU A 304 3.55 5.99 -39.85
CA GLU A 304 2.51 4.97 -39.99
C GLU A 304 1.24 5.42 -39.22
N ASN A 305 0.11 4.79 -39.53
CA ASN A 305 -1.16 5.00 -38.82
C ASN A 305 -1.53 6.49 -38.64
N VAL A 306 -1.36 7.30 -39.68
CA VAL A 306 -1.76 8.72 -39.67
C VAL A 306 -3.29 8.78 -39.77
N PHE A 307 -3.94 8.91 -38.62
CA PHE A 307 -5.38 9.08 -38.48
C PHE A 307 -5.72 10.53 -38.16
N ILE A 308 -6.62 11.11 -38.94
CA ILE A 308 -7.21 12.42 -38.68
C ILE A 308 -8.73 12.23 -38.63
N ASN A 309 -9.32 12.40 -37.45
CA ASN A 309 -10.76 12.29 -37.22
C ASN A 309 -11.38 10.98 -37.76
N GLY A 310 -10.65 9.86 -37.59
CA GLY A 310 -11.07 8.52 -38.01
C GLY A 310 -10.67 8.13 -39.44
N ILE A 311 -10.12 9.05 -40.23
CA ILE A 311 -9.67 8.80 -41.61
C ILE A 311 -8.18 8.44 -41.60
N ASN A 312 -7.82 7.28 -42.18
CA ASN A 312 -6.42 6.90 -42.38
C ASN A 312 -5.86 7.53 -43.67
N ILE A 313 -5.03 8.54 -43.52
CA ILE A 313 -4.48 9.33 -44.64
C ILE A 313 -3.53 8.49 -45.50
N ILE A 314 -2.75 7.60 -44.89
CA ILE A 314 -1.81 6.73 -45.60
C ILE A 314 -2.54 5.67 -46.45
N ASP A 315 -3.66 5.12 -45.96
CA ASP A 315 -4.47 4.17 -46.73
C ASP A 315 -5.12 4.85 -47.96
N LYS A 316 -5.58 6.10 -47.81
CA LYS A 316 -6.07 6.91 -48.94
C LYS A 316 -4.97 7.17 -49.98
N ALA A 317 -3.77 7.56 -49.54
CA ALA A 317 -2.61 7.75 -50.42
C ALA A 317 -2.31 6.53 -51.28
N LYS A 318 -2.33 5.34 -50.67
CA LYS A 318 -2.00 4.09 -51.35
C LYS A 318 -3.02 3.66 -52.40
N ARG A 319 -4.30 3.99 -52.22
CA ARG A 319 -5.37 3.65 -53.17
C ARG A 319 -5.37 4.55 -54.42
N GLU A 320 -4.31 5.37 -54.59
CA GLU A 320 -4.13 6.29 -55.71
C GLU A 320 -5.32 7.25 -55.86
N ASP A 321 -5.82 7.75 -54.72
CA ASP A 321 -6.80 8.83 -54.68
C ASP A 321 -6.24 10.04 -55.47
N PRO A 322 -6.99 10.66 -56.42
CA PRO A 322 -6.52 11.74 -57.29
C PRO A 322 -5.92 12.96 -56.57
N GLU A 323 -6.05 13.05 -55.26
CA GLU A 323 -5.53 14.12 -54.41
C GLU A 323 -4.09 13.91 -53.89
N ILE A 324 -3.37 12.81 -54.24
CA ILE A 324 -2.08 12.46 -53.59
C ILE A 324 -0.92 12.13 -54.60
N LYS A 325 0.26 12.76 -54.43
CA LYS A 325 1.50 12.51 -55.23
C LYS A 325 2.23 11.22 -54.80
N LYS A 326 2.91 10.55 -55.76
CA LYS A 326 3.64 9.27 -55.61
C LYS A 326 4.62 9.27 -54.43
N MET A 327 4.62 8.18 -53.65
CA MET A 327 5.53 7.94 -52.52
C MET A 327 6.06 6.50 -52.48
N HIS A 328 7.15 6.30 -51.73
CA HIS A 328 7.69 4.97 -51.42
C HIS A 328 6.97 4.34 -50.22
N TYR A 329 6.15 3.31 -50.49
CA TYR A 329 5.36 2.58 -49.49
C TYR A 329 6.15 1.54 -48.67
N ALA A 330 7.43 1.80 -48.39
CA ALA A 330 8.29 0.94 -47.60
C ALA A 330 9.26 1.79 -46.77
N CYS A 331 9.25 1.59 -45.46
CA CYS A 331 10.30 2.10 -44.58
C CYS A 331 11.52 1.22 -44.76
N ARG A 332 12.52 1.67 -45.54
CA ARG A 332 13.79 0.94 -45.67
C ARG A 332 14.51 0.95 -44.32
N ASP A 333 15.16 -0.16 -43.98
CA ASP A 333 16.07 -0.21 -42.84
C ASP A 333 17.14 0.88 -43.03
N ILE A 334 17.19 1.83 -42.10
CA ILE A 334 18.21 2.87 -42.08
C ILE A 334 19.55 2.16 -41.82
N LEU A 335 20.49 2.27 -42.77
CA LEU A 335 21.81 1.59 -42.75
C LEU A 335 22.69 1.99 -41.54
N LEU A 336 22.31 3.04 -40.82
CA LEU A 336 22.99 3.54 -39.63
C LEU A 336 22.39 2.88 -38.40
N LYS A 337 23.13 1.95 -37.80
CA LYS A 337 22.75 1.26 -36.56
C LYS A 337 23.44 1.90 -35.36
N PRO A 338 22.70 2.61 -34.48
CA PRO A 338 23.24 3.00 -33.19
C PRO A 338 23.52 1.78 -32.33
N MET A 339 24.49 1.92 -31.43
CA MET A 339 24.94 0.87 -30.54
C MET A 339 24.91 1.36 -29.12
N THR A 340 24.23 0.64 -28.24
CA THR A 340 24.17 0.94 -26.81
C THR A 340 25.22 0.14 -26.05
N PHE A 341 26.04 0.83 -25.26
CA PHE A 341 27.07 0.30 -24.38
C PHE A 341 26.45 0.15 -22.99
N ALA A 342 25.86 -1.01 -22.67
CA ALA A 342 24.97 -1.13 -21.51
C ALA A 342 25.58 -1.86 -20.31
N GLY A 343 26.58 -2.72 -20.54
CA GLY A 343 27.10 -3.60 -19.50
C GLY A 343 28.43 -3.17 -18.88
N PRO A 344 28.81 -3.75 -17.73
CA PRO A 344 30.03 -3.42 -17.00
C PRO A 344 31.35 -3.72 -17.73
N ASN A 345 31.36 -4.54 -18.76
CA ASN A 345 32.54 -4.93 -19.55
C ASN A 345 32.32 -4.64 -21.05
N ASN A 346 31.48 -3.66 -21.36
CA ASN A 346 31.14 -3.32 -22.73
C ASN A 346 32.38 -2.84 -23.52
N TYR A 347 32.49 -3.29 -24.77
CA TYR A 347 33.48 -2.77 -25.72
C TYR A 347 33.12 -3.16 -27.16
N LEU A 348 33.61 -2.35 -28.10
CA LEU A 348 33.69 -2.63 -29.52
C LEU A 348 35.16 -2.53 -29.95
N GLN A 349 35.72 -3.61 -30.46
CA GLN A 349 37.04 -3.65 -31.07
C GLN A 349 36.91 -3.75 -32.58
N VAL A 350 37.50 -2.81 -33.31
CA VAL A 350 37.49 -2.74 -34.77
C VAL A 350 38.92 -2.63 -35.34
N PRO A 351 39.15 -3.12 -36.56
CA PRO A 351 40.47 -3.03 -37.20
C PRO A 351 40.82 -1.59 -37.57
N GLY A 352 42.12 -1.30 -37.60
CA GLY A 352 42.69 -0.02 -38.05
C GLY A 352 43.79 -0.23 -39.09
N PHE A 353 44.21 0.86 -39.74
CA PHE A 353 45.32 0.82 -40.69
C PHE A 353 46.65 0.94 -39.96
N PHE A 354 47.49 -0.10 -40.01
CA PHE A 354 48.77 -0.12 -39.30
C PHE A 354 49.82 0.85 -39.89
N ARG A 355 50.58 1.54 -39.02
CA ARG A 355 51.74 2.41 -39.34
C ARG A 355 51.49 3.63 -40.25
N ARG A 356 50.26 4.14 -40.33
CA ARG A 356 49.98 5.42 -41.01
C ARG A 356 50.53 6.60 -40.18
N PRO A 357 51.05 7.66 -40.83
CA PRO A 357 51.57 8.86 -40.16
C PRO A 357 50.48 9.87 -39.77
N ARG A 358 49.21 9.52 -39.96
CA ARG A 358 48.03 10.32 -39.61
C ARG A 358 46.91 9.37 -39.20
N MET A 359 46.03 9.84 -38.32
CA MET A 359 44.78 9.18 -37.95
C MET A 359 43.62 10.15 -38.12
N PHE A 360 42.48 9.61 -38.54
CA PHE A 360 41.20 10.29 -38.50
C PHE A 360 40.14 9.38 -37.89
N VAL A 361 39.41 9.86 -36.89
CA VAL A 361 38.33 9.11 -36.24
C VAL A 361 37.16 10.05 -36.03
N LYS A 362 36.01 9.71 -36.62
CA LYS A 362 34.76 10.46 -36.44
C LYS A 362 33.69 9.52 -35.88
N PHE A 363 32.96 9.93 -34.86
CA PHE A 363 31.81 9.19 -34.34
C PHE A 363 30.83 10.11 -33.65
N LYS A 364 29.57 9.68 -33.53
CA LYS A 364 28.59 10.35 -32.67
C LYS A 364 28.42 9.56 -31.38
N PHE A 365 28.26 10.24 -30.24
CA PHE A 365 27.92 9.61 -28.97
C PHE A 365 26.88 10.41 -28.19
N ARG A 366 26.16 9.75 -27.29
CA ARG A 366 25.32 10.41 -26.26
C ARG A 366 25.32 9.61 -24.98
N SER A 367 25.34 10.29 -23.83
CA SER A 367 25.49 9.66 -22.52
C SER A 367 25.08 10.59 -21.36
N TRP A 368 24.73 9.99 -20.21
CA TRP A 368 24.59 10.67 -18.92
C TRP A 368 25.85 10.55 -18.04
N ASP A 369 26.82 9.71 -18.43
CA ASP A 369 28.00 9.42 -17.62
C ASP A 369 28.91 10.63 -17.51
N TYR A 370 29.26 10.98 -16.27
CA TYR A 370 30.25 12.01 -15.98
C TYR A 370 31.67 11.55 -16.34
N THR A 371 31.93 10.24 -16.35
CA THR A 371 33.25 9.67 -16.64
C THR A 371 33.10 8.40 -17.45
N GLY A 372 33.88 8.22 -18.51
CA GLY A 372 33.79 7.00 -19.33
C GLY A 372 34.76 6.99 -20.50
N LEU A 373 35.42 5.87 -20.77
CA LEU A 373 36.27 5.73 -21.96
C LEU A 373 35.44 5.67 -23.25
N LEU A 374 35.59 6.66 -24.13
CA LEU A 374 34.95 6.68 -25.43
C LEU A 374 35.75 5.87 -26.46
N MET A 375 37.07 6.10 -26.54
CA MET A 375 37.93 5.46 -27.53
C MET A 375 39.38 5.31 -27.04
N PHE A 376 40.02 4.20 -27.38
CA PHE A 376 41.42 3.90 -27.08
C PHE A 376 42.11 3.25 -28.28
N THR A 377 43.34 3.67 -28.57
CA THR A 377 44.21 2.98 -29.54
C THR A 377 45.67 3.04 -29.11
N ARG A 378 46.41 1.97 -29.40
CA ARG A 378 47.86 1.90 -29.15
C ARG A 378 48.59 2.24 -30.44
N PHE A 379 49.61 3.07 -30.37
CA PHE A 379 50.44 3.40 -31.52
C PHE A 379 51.39 2.23 -31.85
N ALA A 380 51.75 2.12 -33.13
CA ALA A 380 52.77 1.17 -33.58
C ALA A 380 54.15 1.53 -33.03
N ASP A 381 55.09 0.59 -33.15
CA ASP A 381 56.51 0.78 -32.82
C ASP A 381 56.73 1.24 -31.35
N ASP A 382 55.84 0.82 -30.45
CA ASP A 382 55.82 1.17 -29.02
C ASP A 382 55.84 2.68 -28.72
N LEU A 383 55.31 3.50 -29.66
CA LEU A 383 55.18 4.95 -29.50
C LEU A 383 54.14 5.39 -28.45
N GLY A 384 53.55 4.43 -27.73
CA GLY A 384 52.58 4.64 -26.66
C GLY A 384 51.13 4.48 -27.11
N ALA A 385 50.21 5.33 -26.64
CA ALA A 385 48.77 5.20 -26.87
C ALA A 385 48.03 6.54 -26.84
N LEU A 386 46.83 6.54 -27.43
CA LEU A 386 45.86 7.63 -27.36
C LEU A 386 44.58 7.14 -26.67
N GLU A 387 44.13 7.92 -25.70
CA GLU A 387 42.92 7.69 -24.90
C GLU A 387 42.00 8.91 -25.04
N LEU A 388 40.76 8.67 -25.43
CA LEU A 388 39.68 9.65 -25.53
C LEU A 388 38.56 9.23 -24.58
N GLY A 389 38.16 10.09 -23.65
CA GLY A 389 37.07 9.75 -22.74
C GLY A 389 36.48 10.95 -22.02
N LEU A 390 35.39 10.73 -21.29
CA LEU A 390 34.72 11.73 -20.49
C LEU A 390 35.36 11.86 -19.11
N SER A 391 35.49 13.10 -18.63
CA SER A 391 35.91 13.46 -17.28
C SER A 391 35.11 14.68 -16.83
N GLU A 392 34.33 14.56 -15.76
CA GLU A 392 33.39 15.60 -15.31
C GLU A 392 32.38 16.04 -16.40
N GLY A 393 32.04 15.11 -17.31
CA GLY A 393 31.19 15.36 -18.47
C GLY A 393 31.90 16.03 -19.64
N GLN A 394 33.18 16.39 -19.52
CA GLN A 394 34.00 16.98 -20.58
C GLN A 394 34.76 15.93 -21.36
N ILE A 395 34.92 16.10 -22.68
CA ILE A 395 35.83 15.23 -23.46
C ILE A 395 37.27 15.57 -23.12
N ASN A 396 37.99 14.55 -22.68
CA ASN A 396 39.42 14.56 -22.45
C ASN A 396 40.15 13.69 -23.48
N VAL A 397 41.12 14.30 -24.17
CA VAL A 397 42.07 13.58 -25.04
C VAL A 397 43.39 13.47 -24.32
N THR A 398 43.92 12.25 -24.27
CA THR A 398 45.18 11.95 -23.61
C THR A 398 46.13 11.20 -24.53
N ILE A 399 47.36 11.69 -24.68
CA ILE A 399 48.43 10.98 -25.40
C ILE A 399 49.51 10.56 -24.42
N PHE A 400 49.81 9.26 -24.42
CA PHE A 400 50.90 8.65 -23.65
C PHE A 400 52.02 8.28 -24.64
N GLN A 401 53.24 8.79 -24.45
CA GLN A 401 54.43 8.31 -25.18
C GLN A 401 55.58 8.05 -24.19
N PRO A 402 56.36 6.97 -24.38
CA PRO A 402 57.54 6.71 -23.55
C PRO A 402 58.50 7.90 -23.56
N GLY A 403 58.97 8.33 -22.37
CA GLY A 403 59.93 9.43 -22.23
C GLY A 403 59.39 10.84 -22.46
N LYS A 404 58.09 11.02 -22.74
CA LYS A 404 57.44 12.34 -22.88
C LYS A 404 56.41 12.57 -21.78
N LYS A 405 56.11 13.84 -21.47
CA LYS A 405 55.02 14.18 -20.55
C LYS A 405 53.67 13.74 -21.14
N LYS A 406 52.82 13.17 -20.29
CA LYS A 406 51.41 12.88 -20.61
C LYS A 406 50.73 14.19 -21.02
N LEU A 407 50.13 14.23 -22.21
CA LEU A 407 49.39 15.38 -22.71
C LEU A 407 47.90 15.15 -22.44
N GLN A 408 47.20 16.10 -21.83
CA GLN A 408 45.76 16.01 -21.54
C GLN A 408 45.07 17.34 -21.90
N PHE A 409 43.93 17.25 -22.57
CA PHE A 409 43.18 18.41 -23.07
C PHE A 409 41.69 18.20 -22.79
N ALA A 410 41.00 19.23 -22.29
CA ALA A 410 39.58 19.19 -21.97
C ALA A 410 38.76 20.11 -22.88
N ALA A 411 37.51 19.72 -23.16
CA ALA A 411 36.55 20.47 -23.98
C ALA A 411 35.21 20.66 -23.24
N TYR A 412 34.16 21.08 -23.95
CA TYR A 412 32.82 21.34 -23.40
C TYR A 412 32.20 20.15 -22.66
N ARG A 413 31.19 20.43 -21.81
CA ARG A 413 30.42 19.42 -21.09
C ARG A 413 29.31 18.85 -22.00
N LEU A 414 29.34 17.53 -22.21
CA LEU A 414 28.60 16.80 -23.27
C LEU A 414 27.83 15.59 -22.72
N ASN A 415 27.55 15.58 -21.40
CA ASN A 415 26.79 14.53 -20.74
C ASN A 415 25.32 14.95 -20.52
N ASP A 416 24.69 15.48 -21.57
CA ASP A 416 23.34 16.05 -21.56
C ASP A 416 22.27 15.13 -22.18
N GLY A 417 22.67 13.92 -22.57
CA GLY A 417 21.81 12.94 -23.23
C GLY A 417 21.54 13.19 -24.71
N TYR A 418 22.02 14.28 -25.31
CA TYR A 418 21.88 14.55 -26.75
C TYR A 418 23.03 13.95 -27.57
N TRP A 419 22.78 13.73 -28.86
CA TRP A 419 23.84 13.26 -29.78
C TRP A 419 24.86 14.35 -30.02
N HIS A 420 26.11 14.08 -29.67
CA HIS A 420 27.26 14.89 -30.01
C HIS A 420 28.14 14.21 -31.05
N THR A 421 28.64 14.98 -32.01
CA THR A 421 29.59 14.51 -33.02
C THR A 421 31.02 14.84 -32.58
N VAL A 422 31.90 13.84 -32.62
CA VAL A 422 33.32 13.99 -32.31
C VAL A 422 34.12 13.69 -33.57
N ASP A 423 34.93 14.65 -33.99
CA ASP A 423 35.89 14.50 -35.09
C ASP A 423 37.30 14.72 -34.55
N LEU A 424 38.10 13.65 -34.56
CA LEU A 424 39.47 13.63 -34.07
C LEU A 424 40.43 13.36 -35.24
N ALA A 425 41.26 14.35 -35.55
CA ALA A 425 42.34 14.22 -36.51
C ALA A 425 43.69 14.43 -35.82
N ALA A 426 44.63 13.48 -35.96
CA ALA A 426 45.98 13.65 -35.44
C ALA A 426 47.04 13.30 -36.48
N ARG A 427 48.08 14.13 -36.54
CA ARG A 427 49.31 13.96 -37.32
C ARG A 427 50.49 14.36 -36.45
N ASP A 428 51.71 14.15 -36.94
CA ASP A 428 52.90 14.57 -36.18
C ASP A 428 52.79 16.03 -35.73
N ASN A 429 52.95 16.23 -34.43
CA ASN A 429 52.88 17.50 -33.72
C ASN A 429 51.56 18.31 -33.79
N LEU A 430 50.49 17.80 -34.40
CA LEU A 430 49.21 18.49 -34.48
C LEU A 430 48.04 17.54 -34.23
N LEU A 431 47.22 17.88 -33.23
CA LEU A 431 45.93 17.25 -32.96
C LEU A 431 44.83 18.29 -33.12
N THR A 432 43.76 17.92 -33.83
CA THR A 432 42.57 18.73 -34.02
C THR A 432 41.37 17.94 -33.51
N LEU A 433 40.59 18.55 -32.62
CA LEU A 433 39.33 18.01 -32.12
C LEU A 433 38.21 18.99 -32.46
N THR A 434 37.21 18.52 -33.21
CA THR A 434 36.00 19.28 -33.55
C THR A 434 34.79 18.60 -32.92
N ILE A 435 33.91 19.38 -32.31
CA ILE A 435 32.67 18.91 -31.67
C ILE A 435 31.48 19.58 -32.38
N ASP A 436 30.43 18.80 -32.66
CA ASP A 436 29.13 19.26 -33.21
C ASP A 436 29.17 20.09 -34.50
N GLU A 437 30.23 19.91 -35.31
CA GLU A 437 30.40 20.57 -36.62
C GLU A 437 30.39 22.12 -36.54
N GLU A 438 30.62 22.70 -35.35
CA GLU A 438 30.80 24.14 -35.18
C GLU A 438 32.14 24.59 -35.77
N GLU A 439 32.11 25.16 -36.97
CA GLU A 439 33.29 25.68 -37.69
C GLU A 439 34.02 26.82 -36.93
N GLY A 440 33.40 27.39 -35.90
CA GLY A 440 33.85 28.59 -35.19
C GLY A 440 35.12 28.45 -34.33
N SER A 441 35.50 27.25 -33.86
CA SER A 441 36.81 27.02 -33.20
C SER A 441 37.12 25.54 -32.91
N PRO A 442 37.59 24.73 -33.88
CA PRO A 442 38.13 23.42 -33.57
C PRO A 442 39.31 23.54 -32.60
N LEU A 443 39.34 22.72 -31.55
CA LEU A 443 40.43 22.71 -30.58
C LEU A 443 41.69 22.18 -31.28
N ARG A 444 42.61 23.08 -31.62
CA ARG A 444 43.90 22.76 -32.24
C ARG A 444 45.00 22.77 -31.20
N ILE A 445 45.72 21.66 -31.12
CA ILE A 445 46.78 21.44 -30.15
C ILE A 445 48.08 21.14 -30.90
N THR A 446 49.10 21.98 -30.67
CA THR A 446 50.43 21.85 -31.26
C THR A 446 51.46 21.52 -30.18
N ASN A 447 51.75 20.23 -30.00
CA ASN A 447 52.71 19.73 -29.00
C ASN A 447 53.65 18.68 -29.64
N PRO A 448 54.88 18.48 -29.13
CA PRO A 448 55.84 17.54 -29.73
C PRO A 448 55.45 16.06 -29.47
N PHE A 449 54.75 15.43 -30.41
CA PHE A 449 54.40 14.01 -30.39
C PHE A 449 54.49 13.38 -31.78
N THR A 450 54.76 12.08 -31.83
CA THR A 450 54.89 11.32 -33.08
C THR A 450 53.78 10.30 -33.16
N ILE A 451 53.13 10.18 -34.32
CA ILE A 451 52.02 9.23 -34.48
C ILE A 451 52.34 8.16 -35.53
N ARG A 452 52.13 6.91 -35.14
CA ARG A 452 52.01 5.76 -36.04
C ARG A 452 50.80 4.97 -35.60
N THR A 453 49.77 4.91 -36.44
CA THR A 453 48.53 4.22 -36.10
C THR A 453 48.76 2.74 -35.80
N GLY A 454 48.03 2.20 -34.83
CA GLY A 454 48.01 0.76 -34.51
C GLY A 454 47.15 -0.05 -35.47
N ASP A 455 47.05 -1.36 -35.21
CA ASP A 455 46.20 -2.30 -35.97
C ASP A 455 44.74 -2.32 -35.47
N ARG A 456 44.44 -1.69 -34.32
CA ARG A 456 43.15 -1.81 -33.62
C ARG A 456 42.72 -0.52 -32.96
N TYR A 457 41.41 -0.32 -32.95
CA TYR A 457 40.72 0.72 -32.22
C TYR A 457 39.69 0.08 -31.27
N PHE A 458 39.63 0.56 -30.04
CA PHE A 458 38.68 0.14 -29.02
C PHE A 458 37.73 1.29 -28.72
N PHE A 459 36.44 1.05 -28.78
CA PHE A 459 35.41 1.91 -28.19
C PHE A 459 34.91 1.20 -26.94
N GLY A 460 35.04 1.81 -25.75
CA GLY A 460 35.05 1.05 -24.49
C GLY A 460 36.30 0.18 -24.31
N CYS A 461 36.35 -0.66 -23.27
CA CYS A 461 37.56 -1.43 -22.93
C CYS A 461 37.24 -2.77 -22.23
N PRO A 462 37.76 -3.92 -22.72
CA PRO A 462 37.54 -5.22 -22.08
C PRO A 462 38.34 -5.40 -20.76
N LYS A 463 37.67 -5.80 -19.67
CA LYS A 463 38.33 -6.30 -18.45
C LYS A 463 38.73 -7.77 -18.60
N THR A 464 39.96 -8.05 -18.99
CA THR A 464 40.53 -9.42 -18.91
C THR A 464 41.93 -9.38 -18.29
N ASN A 465 42.47 -10.52 -17.83
CA ASN A 465 43.78 -10.61 -17.16
C ASN A 465 44.98 -10.95 -18.09
N ASN A 466 44.80 -11.16 -19.40
CA ASN A 466 45.91 -11.57 -20.31
C ASN A 466 46.81 -10.41 -20.82
N THR A 467 48.13 -10.58 -20.79
CA THR A 467 49.13 -9.51 -20.58
C THR A 467 49.87 -8.92 -21.79
N ILE A 468 49.45 -9.09 -23.06
CA ILE A 468 50.36 -8.70 -24.18
C ILE A 468 49.74 -7.73 -25.23
N ARG A 469 48.41 -7.56 -25.31
CA ARG A 469 47.75 -6.72 -26.35
C ARG A 469 46.48 -6.00 -25.86
N LYS A 470 46.56 -5.33 -24.71
CA LYS A 470 45.39 -4.78 -24.00
C LYS A 470 45.14 -3.29 -24.30
N CYS A 471 43.86 -2.94 -24.22
CA CYS A 471 43.41 -1.59 -23.91
C CYS A 471 43.73 -1.32 -22.41
N GLU A 472 44.47 -0.25 -22.13
CA GLU A 472 44.97 0.11 -20.80
C GLU A 472 44.47 1.51 -20.45
N THR A 473 43.46 1.60 -19.57
CA THR A 473 42.87 2.87 -19.15
C THR A 473 42.61 2.89 -17.65
N LYS A 474 42.66 4.09 -17.05
CA LYS A 474 42.19 4.34 -15.67
C LYS A 474 40.78 4.92 -15.65
N LEU A 475 40.21 5.27 -16.81
CA LEU A 475 38.86 5.82 -16.90
C LEU A 475 37.84 4.72 -16.59
N ASN A 476 36.70 5.17 -16.08
CA ASN A 476 35.55 4.31 -15.90
C ASN A 476 35.03 3.80 -17.25
N ARG A 477 34.21 2.76 -17.21
CA ARG A 477 33.50 2.23 -18.39
C ARG A 477 32.51 3.28 -18.91
N PHE A 478 32.34 3.35 -20.21
CA PHE A 478 31.34 4.20 -20.83
C PHE A 478 30.00 3.48 -20.88
N HIS A 479 28.94 4.14 -20.42
CA HIS A 479 27.59 3.78 -20.78
C HIS A 479 26.92 4.89 -21.58
N GLY A 480 26.17 4.50 -22.59
CA GLY A 480 25.63 5.45 -23.55
C GLY A 480 25.50 4.81 -24.92
N CYS A 481 25.39 5.63 -25.94
CA CYS A 481 25.25 5.17 -27.30
C CYS A 481 26.34 5.74 -28.19
N MET A 482 26.72 4.99 -29.22
CA MET A 482 27.56 5.47 -30.31
C MET A 482 26.98 5.09 -31.66
N GLN A 483 27.23 5.93 -32.67
CA GLN A 483 26.87 5.67 -34.06
C GLN A 483 27.80 6.42 -35.03
N HIS A 484 27.63 6.23 -36.33
CA HIS A 484 28.40 6.94 -37.37
C HIS A 484 29.92 6.86 -37.16
N ILE A 485 30.46 5.66 -36.88
CA ILE A 485 31.90 5.49 -36.65
C ILE A 485 32.66 5.44 -37.99
N PHE A 486 33.61 6.35 -38.17
CA PHE A 486 34.57 6.40 -39.28
C PHE A 486 35.99 6.22 -38.74
N ILE A 487 36.79 5.45 -39.47
CA ILE A 487 38.23 5.30 -39.23
C ILE A 487 38.96 5.60 -40.54
N ASP A 488 39.86 6.57 -40.52
CA ASP A 488 40.61 7.06 -41.69
C ASP A 488 39.72 7.37 -42.91
N ASN A 489 38.58 8.05 -42.66
CA ASN A 489 37.52 8.38 -43.62
C ASN A 489 36.71 7.22 -44.19
N GLU A 490 36.92 5.98 -43.73
CA GLU A 490 36.06 4.85 -44.08
C GLU A 490 34.97 4.66 -43.03
N GLN A 491 33.70 4.71 -43.47
CA GLN A 491 32.57 4.41 -42.61
C GLN A 491 32.52 2.91 -42.31
N LEU A 492 32.43 2.56 -41.03
CA LEU A 492 32.34 1.16 -40.63
C LEU A 492 30.91 0.62 -40.82
N ASP A 493 30.77 -0.42 -41.63
CA ASP A 493 29.58 -1.28 -41.64
C ASP A 493 29.73 -2.36 -40.56
N ILE A 494 29.05 -2.14 -39.43
CA ILE A 494 29.15 -3.01 -38.26
C ILE A 494 28.62 -4.42 -38.56
N ASP A 495 27.60 -4.59 -39.41
CA ASP A 495 27.05 -5.92 -39.71
C ASP A 495 28.09 -6.77 -40.46
N ILE A 496 28.75 -6.18 -41.47
CA ILE A 496 29.81 -6.86 -42.23
C ILE A 496 30.99 -7.22 -41.32
N ILE A 497 31.41 -6.29 -40.46
CA ILE A 497 32.54 -6.49 -39.55
C ILE A 497 32.29 -7.64 -38.57
N LEU A 498 31.06 -7.75 -38.06
CA LEU A 498 30.67 -8.78 -37.11
C LEU A 498 30.43 -10.14 -37.79
N GLN A 499 29.76 -10.16 -38.94
CA GLN A 499 29.54 -11.40 -39.72
C GLN A 499 30.86 -12.03 -40.17
N ARG A 500 31.83 -11.22 -40.60
CA ARG A 500 33.16 -11.69 -41.03
C ARG A 500 34.14 -11.93 -39.87
N GLN A 501 33.70 -11.75 -38.62
CA GLN A 501 34.52 -11.88 -37.41
C GLN A 501 35.78 -10.99 -37.40
N TRP A 502 35.75 -9.86 -38.11
CA TRP A 502 36.85 -8.89 -38.14
C TRP A 502 36.87 -7.98 -36.91
N GLY A 503 35.71 -7.82 -36.26
CA GLY A 503 35.56 -7.12 -34.99
C GLY A 503 35.29 -8.08 -33.82
N ARG A 504 35.48 -7.58 -32.60
CA ARG A 504 35.06 -8.26 -31.36
C ARG A 504 34.25 -7.30 -30.50
N TYR A 505 33.23 -7.80 -29.83
CA TYR A 505 32.44 -6.99 -28.92
C TYR A 505 31.94 -7.83 -27.74
N ALA A 506 31.56 -7.14 -26.67
CA ALA A 506 30.82 -7.71 -25.55
C ALA A 506 29.85 -6.68 -25.00
N GLU A 507 28.70 -7.14 -24.51
CA GLU A 507 27.70 -6.32 -23.80
C GLU A 507 27.27 -5.04 -24.56
N LEU A 508 27.26 -5.11 -25.90
CA LEU A 508 26.69 -4.11 -26.80
C LEU A 508 25.33 -4.54 -27.31
N LEU A 509 24.46 -3.55 -27.51
CA LEU A 509 23.16 -3.74 -28.13
C LEU A 509 23.14 -2.97 -29.43
N LEU A 510 23.02 -3.68 -30.54
CA LEU A 510 23.08 -3.11 -31.88
C LEU A 510 21.69 -2.70 -32.35
N GLY A 511 21.59 -1.66 -33.17
CA GLY A 511 20.35 -1.23 -33.81
C GLY A 511 19.45 -0.36 -32.94
N THR A 512 19.97 0.18 -31.83
CA THR A 512 19.20 0.98 -30.88
C THR A 512 20.09 1.90 -30.04
N CYS A 513 19.49 2.97 -29.53
CA CYS A 513 20.04 3.75 -28.43
C CYS A 513 19.06 3.80 -27.26
N GLY A 514 19.36 3.06 -26.18
CA GLY A 514 18.48 2.87 -25.03
C GLY A 514 18.72 3.76 -23.82
N ILE A 515 19.18 5.01 -23.99
CA ILE A 515 19.18 5.99 -22.88
C ILE A 515 17.77 6.54 -22.67
N THR A 516 17.38 6.75 -21.42
CA THR A 516 16.16 7.45 -20.99
C THR A 516 16.51 8.62 -20.09
N ASP A 517 15.54 9.49 -19.84
CA ASP A 517 15.69 10.69 -19.04
C ASP A 517 14.59 10.80 -17.97
N CYS A 518 14.67 11.84 -17.14
CA CYS A 518 13.69 12.17 -16.12
C CYS A 518 12.37 12.74 -16.69
N SER A 519 11.82 12.15 -17.76
CA SER A 519 10.61 12.62 -18.42
C SER A 519 9.52 11.52 -18.46
N PRO A 520 8.39 11.68 -17.73
CA PRO A 520 8.05 12.78 -16.83
C PRO A 520 8.91 12.78 -15.56
N ASN A 521 9.02 13.95 -14.92
CA ASN A 521 9.81 14.10 -13.69
C ASN A 521 9.28 13.16 -12.59
N PRO A 522 10.05 12.16 -12.14
CA PRO A 522 9.62 11.20 -11.11
C PRO A 522 9.70 11.79 -9.69
N CYS A 523 10.26 12.99 -9.53
CA CYS A 523 10.40 13.66 -8.24
C CYS A 523 9.15 14.49 -7.96
N GLU A 524 8.54 14.25 -6.80
CA GLU A 524 7.33 14.96 -6.38
C GLU A 524 7.64 16.35 -5.81
N HIS A 525 6.60 17.16 -5.63
CA HIS A 525 6.69 18.51 -5.05
C HIS A 525 7.74 19.40 -5.71
N GLU A 526 7.78 19.36 -7.05
CA GLU A 526 8.70 20.13 -7.89
C GLU A 526 10.19 19.81 -7.66
N GLY A 527 10.49 18.67 -7.04
CA GLY A 527 11.86 18.18 -6.85
C GLY A 527 12.63 18.09 -8.18
N ARG A 528 13.91 18.46 -8.17
CA ARG A 528 14.72 18.43 -9.38
C ARG A 528 15.28 17.02 -9.62
N CYS A 529 14.96 16.43 -10.76
CA CYS A 529 15.51 15.14 -11.15
C CYS A 529 16.84 15.27 -11.91
N ILE A 530 17.79 14.40 -11.57
CA ILE A 530 19.06 14.22 -12.26
C ILE A 530 19.14 12.78 -12.74
N GLN A 531 19.34 12.58 -14.04
CA GLN A 531 19.45 11.26 -14.64
C GLN A 531 20.89 10.72 -14.56
N SER A 532 21.05 9.44 -14.18
CA SER A 532 22.27 8.65 -14.42
C SER A 532 21.97 7.54 -15.43
N TRP A 533 22.98 6.72 -15.78
CA TRP A 533 22.78 5.57 -16.67
C TRP A 533 21.76 4.54 -16.14
N ASP A 534 21.78 4.24 -14.84
CA ASP A 534 21.01 3.15 -14.22
C ASP A 534 20.01 3.61 -13.15
N ASP A 535 20.05 4.87 -12.74
CA ASP A 535 19.17 5.43 -11.70
C ASP A 535 18.82 6.89 -12.02
N PHE A 536 17.92 7.48 -11.24
CA PHE A 536 17.68 8.92 -11.22
C PHE A 536 17.83 9.42 -9.78
N ILE A 537 18.18 10.69 -9.58
CA ILE A 537 18.35 11.26 -8.24
C ILE A 537 17.42 12.45 -8.12
N CYS A 538 16.61 12.47 -7.07
CA CYS A 538 15.77 13.61 -6.74
C CYS A 538 16.48 14.53 -5.75
N LEU A 539 16.72 15.77 -6.15
CA LEU A 539 17.17 16.83 -5.27
C LEU A 539 15.93 17.52 -4.67
N CYS A 540 15.71 17.29 -3.39
CA CYS A 540 14.55 17.81 -2.63
C CYS A 540 14.84 19.11 -1.87
N GLU A 541 15.97 19.77 -2.17
CA GLU A 541 16.28 21.06 -1.56
C GLU A 541 15.22 22.10 -1.96
N ASN A 542 14.78 22.91 -1.00
CA ASN A 542 13.74 23.94 -1.14
C ASN A 542 12.32 23.44 -1.46
N THR A 543 12.07 22.13 -1.51
CA THR A 543 10.68 21.61 -1.67
C THR A 543 9.95 21.49 -0.34
N GLY A 544 10.69 21.41 0.78
CA GLY A 544 10.13 21.09 2.10
C GLY A 544 9.97 19.59 2.35
N TYR A 545 10.31 18.74 1.37
CA TYR A 545 10.17 17.29 1.50
C TYR A 545 11.53 16.59 1.51
N LYS A 546 11.52 15.33 1.93
CA LYS A 546 12.71 14.46 1.99
C LYS A 546 12.45 13.12 1.31
N GLY A 547 13.42 12.22 1.36
CA GLY A 547 13.29 10.86 0.83
C GLY A 547 13.67 10.75 -0.64
N GLU A 548 13.59 9.53 -1.17
CA GLU A 548 14.12 9.16 -2.49
C GLU A 548 13.43 9.86 -3.68
N VAL A 549 12.18 10.30 -3.48
CA VAL A 549 11.35 10.95 -4.50
C VAL A 549 10.70 12.25 -4.01
N CYS A 550 11.26 12.86 -2.95
CA CYS A 550 10.74 14.08 -2.32
C CYS A 550 9.30 13.96 -1.81
N HIS A 551 8.97 12.82 -1.19
CA HIS A 551 7.63 12.50 -0.68
C HIS A 551 7.56 12.39 0.86
N MET A 552 8.71 12.39 1.56
CA MET A 552 8.75 12.26 3.02
C MET A 552 8.52 13.60 3.72
N VAL A 553 7.67 13.58 4.75
CA VAL A 553 6.96 14.75 5.26
C VAL A 553 7.36 15.17 6.69
N TYR A 554 7.07 16.42 7.06
CA TYR A 554 6.99 16.91 8.43
C TYR A 554 5.77 16.34 9.18
N LYS A 555 5.59 16.68 10.47
CA LYS A 555 4.40 16.26 11.23
C LYS A 555 3.20 17.12 10.89
N GLU A 556 2.02 16.53 10.96
CA GLU A 556 0.75 17.13 10.55
C GLU A 556 0.28 18.30 11.41
N SER A 557 0.66 18.32 12.69
CA SER A 557 0.25 19.35 13.63
C SER A 557 1.24 19.50 14.78
N CYS A 558 1.08 20.58 15.56
CA CYS A 558 1.79 20.73 16.83
C CYS A 558 1.46 19.58 17.81
N GLU A 559 0.23 19.06 17.77
CA GLU A 559 -0.19 17.95 18.63
C GLU A 559 0.53 16.65 18.24
N ALA A 560 0.68 16.37 16.95
CA ALA A 560 1.49 15.26 16.46
C ALA A 560 2.97 15.36 16.89
N TYR A 561 3.56 16.57 16.92
CA TYR A 561 4.89 16.78 17.49
C TYR A 561 4.94 16.49 18.99
N ARG A 562 3.93 16.94 19.76
CA ARG A 562 3.82 16.69 21.20
C ARG A 562 3.75 15.18 21.50
N LEU A 563 2.94 14.45 20.75
CA LEU A 563 2.79 12.98 20.88
C LEU A 563 4.08 12.24 20.49
N SER A 564 4.88 12.79 19.59
CA SER A 564 6.20 12.25 19.22
C SER A 564 7.32 12.56 20.23
N GLY A 565 7.01 13.21 21.36
CA GLY A 565 7.97 13.50 22.44
C GLY A 565 8.56 14.92 22.42
N LYS A 566 8.03 15.84 21.61
CA LYS A 566 8.48 17.26 21.59
C LYS A 566 7.56 18.16 22.42
N TYR A 567 7.98 18.49 23.64
CA TYR A 567 7.14 19.21 24.61
C TYR A 567 7.45 20.70 24.80
N TRP A 568 8.37 21.29 24.01
CA TRP A 568 8.74 22.70 24.15
C TRP A 568 7.98 23.60 23.16
N SER A 569 7.70 24.84 23.56
CA SER A 569 7.08 25.83 22.66
C SER A 569 8.12 26.45 21.73
N GLY A 570 7.72 26.80 20.52
CA GLY A 570 8.61 27.42 19.53
C GLY A 570 8.02 27.36 18.12
N ASN A 571 8.82 27.73 17.13
CA ASN A 571 8.43 27.58 15.73
C ASN A 571 8.67 26.15 15.25
N TYR A 572 7.69 25.60 14.53
CA TYR A 572 7.76 24.28 13.93
C TYR A 572 7.21 24.35 12.50
N THR A 573 7.80 23.54 11.62
CA THR A 573 7.23 23.28 10.31
C THR A 573 6.22 22.14 10.42
N ILE A 574 4.97 22.39 10.05
CA ILE A 574 3.90 21.39 10.01
C ILE A 574 3.43 21.16 8.57
N ASP A 575 2.78 20.03 8.35
CA ASP A 575 2.23 19.64 7.06
C ASP A 575 0.85 18.97 7.22
N PRO A 576 -0.25 19.76 7.27
CA PRO A 576 -1.58 19.26 7.63
C PRO A 576 -2.14 18.15 6.74
N ASP A 577 -1.79 18.15 5.45
CA ASP A 577 -2.18 17.12 4.47
C ASP A 577 -1.07 16.10 4.21
N LEU A 578 0.07 16.19 4.89
CA LEU A 578 1.19 15.27 4.80
C LEU A 578 1.69 15.12 3.35
N SER A 579 1.54 13.95 2.75
CA SER A 579 1.96 13.71 1.36
C SER A 579 0.98 14.28 0.32
N GLY A 580 0.07 15.16 0.75
CA GLY A 580 -0.87 15.85 -0.11
C GLY A 580 -0.21 16.95 -0.95
N PRO A 581 -0.99 17.65 -1.80
CA PRO A 581 -0.45 18.62 -2.73
C PRO A 581 -0.01 19.95 -2.09
N LEU A 582 -0.35 20.21 -0.82
CA LEU A 582 -0.03 21.48 -0.17
C LEU A 582 1.37 21.41 0.45
N LYS A 583 2.12 22.50 0.31
CA LYS A 583 3.47 22.60 0.88
C LYS A 583 3.43 22.72 2.41
N PRO A 584 4.46 22.23 3.12
CA PRO A 584 4.60 22.46 4.54
C PRO A 584 4.88 23.93 4.85
N PHE A 585 4.42 24.40 6.01
CA PHE A 585 4.58 25.79 6.43
C PHE A 585 4.92 25.91 7.93
N GLU A 586 5.50 27.05 8.29
CA GLU A 586 5.96 27.32 9.66
C GLU A 586 4.84 27.90 10.53
N VAL A 587 4.67 27.36 11.72
CA VAL A 587 3.68 27.78 12.72
C VAL A 587 4.32 27.91 14.10
N TYR A 588 3.71 28.71 14.97
CA TYR A 588 4.12 28.76 16.36
C TYR A 588 3.37 27.71 17.17
N CYS A 589 4.08 26.72 17.70
CA CYS A 589 3.52 25.71 18.58
C CYS A 589 3.65 26.13 20.05
N LYS A 590 2.52 26.26 20.74
CA LYS A 590 2.48 26.51 22.19
C LYS A 590 2.21 25.20 22.94
N MET A 591 3.27 24.51 23.32
CA MET A 591 3.28 23.19 23.99
C MET A 591 3.24 23.35 25.52
N LYS A 592 2.04 23.42 26.12
CA LYS A 592 1.88 23.45 27.59
C LYS A 592 1.07 22.25 28.08
N TYR A 593 -0.24 22.42 28.28
CA TYR A 593 -1.18 21.34 28.64
C TYR A 593 -1.81 20.65 27.42
N LYS A 594 -1.95 21.40 26.33
CA LYS A 594 -2.38 20.97 24.99
C LYS A 594 -1.47 21.64 23.98
N ALA A 595 -1.21 21.01 22.82
CA ALA A 595 -0.44 21.66 21.78
C ALA A 595 -1.35 22.58 20.95
N TRP A 596 -1.13 23.89 21.06
CA TRP A 596 -1.81 24.86 20.20
C TRP A 596 -0.94 25.20 19.00
N THR A 597 -1.52 25.09 17.81
CA THR A 597 -1.01 25.62 16.55
C THR A 597 -1.51 27.06 16.40
N VAL A 598 -0.59 28.03 16.35
CA VAL A 598 -0.92 29.46 16.25
C VAL A 598 -0.40 30.02 14.93
N ILE A 599 -1.30 30.64 14.15
CA ILE A 599 -0.98 31.28 12.87
C ILE A 599 -1.34 32.76 12.95
N MET A 600 -0.36 33.60 12.61
CA MET A 600 -0.48 35.06 12.58
C MET A 600 -0.88 35.57 11.20
N HIS A 601 -1.39 36.80 11.13
CA HIS A 601 -1.82 37.45 9.89
C HIS A 601 -1.64 38.97 9.97
N ASP A 602 -1.89 39.67 8.87
CA ASP A 602 -1.68 41.12 8.68
C ASP A 602 -2.71 42.05 9.35
N ARG A 603 -3.66 41.54 10.14
CA ARG A 603 -4.79 42.31 10.73
C ARG A 603 -4.85 42.27 12.26
N VAL A 604 -3.73 41.94 12.90
CA VAL A 604 -3.63 41.80 14.37
C VAL A 604 -3.59 43.14 15.10
N ASP A 605 -3.05 44.20 14.50
CA ASP A 605 -2.90 45.53 15.13
C ASP A 605 -4.13 46.46 14.95
N GLY A 606 -5.21 45.95 14.34
CA GLY A 606 -6.48 46.66 14.13
C GLY A 606 -6.49 47.59 12.92
N THR A 607 -7.58 47.58 12.16
CA THR A 607 -7.76 48.35 10.92
C THR A 607 -8.86 49.40 11.09
N LYS A 608 -8.49 50.67 10.96
CA LYS A 608 -9.42 51.82 11.03
C LYS A 608 -10.11 52.05 9.67
N VAL A 609 -11.41 52.27 9.70
CA VAL A 609 -12.29 52.39 8.53
C VAL A 609 -13.15 53.64 8.65
N THR A 610 -13.16 54.44 7.58
CA THR A 610 -14.00 55.65 7.41
C THR A 610 -14.49 55.75 5.97
N GLY A 611 -15.66 56.36 5.74
CA GLY A 611 -16.14 56.65 4.37
C GLY A 611 -16.81 55.47 3.66
N SER A 612 -17.22 54.43 4.38
CA SER A 612 -17.84 53.24 3.81
C SER A 612 -19.36 53.18 3.99
N SER A 613 -20.08 52.73 2.96
CA SER A 613 -21.54 52.58 2.92
C SER A 613 -21.94 51.12 2.60
N ILE A 614 -23.23 50.80 2.68
CA ILE A 614 -23.73 49.45 2.36
C ILE A 614 -23.58 49.07 0.88
N ASP A 615 -23.65 50.05 -0.04
CA ASP A 615 -23.48 49.85 -1.48
C ASP A 615 -22.00 49.79 -1.88
N ARG A 616 -21.12 50.36 -1.05
CA ARG A 616 -19.67 50.34 -1.22
C ARG A 616 -18.98 50.04 0.12
N PRO A 617 -19.11 48.79 0.62
CA PRO A 617 -18.57 48.41 1.90
C PRO A 617 -17.04 48.33 1.82
N TYR A 618 -16.36 48.59 2.94
CA TYR A 618 -14.96 48.31 3.09
C TYR A 618 -14.79 46.80 3.30
N ILE A 619 -13.93 46.20 2.48
CA ILE A 619 -13.60 44.78 2.55
C ILE A 619 -12.16 44.68 3.05
N GLY A 620 -11.99 44.21 4.28
CA GLY A 620 -10.69 43.95 4.87
C GLY A 620 -10.31 42.48 4.67
N ASP A 621 -9.46 42.20 3.68
CA ASP A 621 -8.87 40.87 3.49
C ASP A 621 -7.87 40.55 4.61
N VAL A 622 -7.90 39.30 5.09
CA VAL A 622 -6.99 38.73 6.08
C VAL A 622 -5.99 37.82 5.38
N ASN A 623 -4.70 38.18 5.43
CA ASN A 623 -3.60 37.44 4.83
C ASN A 623 -2.73 36.80 5.92
N TYR A 624 -2.79 35.47 6.01
CA TYR A 624 -1.98 34.68 6.95
C TYR A 624 -0.51 34.68 6.53
N TRP A 625 0.40 34.82 7.49
CA TRP A 625 1.83 34.84 7.22
C TRP A 625 2.37 33.43 6.97
N ASN A 626 3.30 33.32 6.02
CA ASN A 626 4.00 32.08 5.66
C ASN A 626 3.10 30.90 5.22
N ALA A 627 1.80 31.11 5.02
CA ALA A 627 0.86 30.06 4.65
C ALA A 627 -0.17 30.53 3.60
N SER A 628 -0.54 29.65 2.67
CA SER A 628 -1.62 29.89 1.70
C SER A 628 -3.01 29.65 2.31
N TRP A 629 -4.06 30.11 1.63
CA TRP A 629 -5.44 29.88 2.09
C TRP A 629 -5.80 28.39 2.18
N ASP A 630 -5.29 27.59 1.25
CA ASP A 630 -5.54 26.15 1.22
C ASP A 630 -4.83 25.44 2.38
N GLU A 631 -3.60 25.85 2.71
CA GLU A 631 -2.81 25.35 3.84
C GLU A 631 -3.48 25.64 5.20
N VAL A 632 -3.90 26.88 5.43
CA VAL A 632 -4.56 27.27 6.70
C VAL A 632 -5.93 26.60 6.83
N THR A 633 -6.64 26.41 5.71
CA THR A 633 -7.93 25.69 5.69
C THR A 633 -7.73 24.20 5.98
N ALA A 634 -6.68 23.58 5.44
CA ALA A 634 -6.32 22.19 5.72
C ALA A 634 -6.00 21.97 7.21
N LEU A 635 -5.29 22.93 7.84
CA LEU A 635 -5.07 22.90 9.29
C LEU A 635 -6.41 22.95 10.07
N ALA A 636 -7.31 23.87 9.71
CA ALA A 636 -8.59 23.99 10.40
C ALA A 636 -9.45 22.71 10.25
N ASN A 637 -9.43 22.07 9.07
CA ASN A 637 -10.13 20.81 8.80
C ASN A 637 -9.60 19.63 9.63
N THR A 638 -8.29 19.55 9.81
CA THR A 638 -7.63 18.46 10.53
C THR A 638 -7.67 18.65 12.04
N SER A 639 -7.93 19.86 12.51
CA SER A 639 -7.98 20.20 13.93
C SER A 639 -9.31 19.80 14.59
N MET A 640 -9.23 19.40 15.87
CA MET A 640 -10.41 19.10 16.69
C MET A 640 -11.17 20.37 17.06
N TYR A 641 -10.43 21.44 17.38
CA TYR A 641 -10.99 22.72 17.79
C TYR A 641 -10.14 23.86 17.22
N CYS A 642 -10.80 24.92 16.76
CA CYS A 642 -10.15 26.16 16.35
C CYS A 642 -10.92 27.35 16.93
N GLU A 643 -10.18 28.36 17.37
CA GLU A 643 -10.72 29.64 17.81
C GLU A 643 -9.98 30.80 17.15
N GLN A 644 -10.70 31.90 16.93
CA GLN A 644 -10.14 33.15 16.45
C GLN A 644 -10.84 34.33 17.12
N TRP A 645 -10.08 35.31 17.59
CA TRP A 645 -10.63 36.50 18.22
C TRP A 645 -11.10 37.51 17.18
N ILE A 646 -12.23 38.17 17.41
CA ILE A 646 -12.69 39.30 16.59
C ILE A 646 -13.20 40.43 17.49
N ASP A 647 -12.82 41.67 17.16
CA ASP A 647 -13.23 42.89 17.86
C ASP A 647 -13.68 43.94 16.83
N TYR A 648 -14.83 44.56 17.09
CA TYR A 648 -15.31 45.73 16.37
C TYR A 648 -15.51 46.89 17.33
N SER A 649 -14.62 47.88 17.27
CA SER A 649 -14.70 49.13 18.00
C SER A 649 -15.35 50.20 17.12
N CYS A 650 -16.37 50.87 17.63
CA CYS A 650 -17.17 51.84 16.90
C CYS A 650 -17.22 53.21 17.58
N TYR A 651 -17.36 54.25 16.76
CA TYR A 651 -17.72 55.59 17.16
C TYR A 651 -18.74 56.12 16.16
N LYS A 652 -20.01 56.24 16.58
CA LYS A 652 -21.14 56.59 15.69
C LYS A 652 -21.21 55.69 14.44
N SER A 653 -21.07 54.37 14.62
CA SER A 653 -21.02 53.36 13.54
C SER A 653 -21.69 52.07 14.02
N ARG A 654 -22.65 51.55 13.25
CA ARG A 654 -23.43 50.36 13.61
C ARG A 654 -22.86 49.09 12.98
N LEU A 655 -23.06 47.96 13.65
CA LEU A 655 -22.49 46.67 13.25
C LEU A 655 -23.57 45.75 12.64
N LEU A 656 -24.39 45.11 13.47
CA LEU A 656 -25.40 44.15 13.01
C LEU A 656 -26.76 44.80 12.72
N ASN A 657 -26.97 46.05 13.15
CA ASN A 657 -28.19 46.83 12.93
C ASN A 657 -29.44 46.14 13.49
N THR A 658 -29.57 46.10 14.81
CA THR A 658 -30.71 45.53 15.57
C THR A 658 -32.06 45.75 14.87
N GLY A 659 -32.66 44.67 14.36
CA GLY A 659 -33.97 44.68 13.69
C GLY A 659 -33.98 45.06 12.21
N GLY A 660 -32.82 45.26 11.58
CA GLY A 660 -32.66 45.61 10.18
C GLY A 660 -31.56 44.80 9.47
N ARG A 661 -31.15 45.25 8.28
CA ARG A 661 -30.09 44.60 7.50
C ARG A 661 -28.71 44.92 8.13
N PRO A 662 -27.81 43.93 8.34
CA PRO A 662 -26.49 44.15 8.92
C PRO A 662 -25.61 45.09 8.10
N PHE A 663 -24.87 45.97 8.79
CA PHE A 663 -23.88 46.88 8.18
C PHE A 663 -22.46 46.31 8.20
N GLY A 664 -22.17 45.35 9.06
CA GLY A 664 -20.91 44.64 9.11
C GLY A 664 -21.12 43.16 9.41
N TYR A 665 -20.21 42.34 8.89
CA TYR A 665 -20.20 40.89 9.01
C TYR A 665 -18.81 40.37 8.62
N TRP A 666 -18.55 39.10 8.85
CA TRP A 666 -17.29 38.47 8.44
C TRP A 666 -17.55 37.31 7.50
N ILE A 667 -16.54 36.97 6.69
CA ILE A 667 -16.60 35.90 5.69
C ILE A 667 -15.61 34.81 6.10
N GLY A 668 -16.09 33.57 6.14
CA GLY A 668 -15.32 32.39 6.53
C GLY A 668 -14.64 31.65 5.38
N ARG A 669 -14.14 30.44 5.66
CA ARG A 669 -13.36 29.61 4.72
C ARG A 669 -14.09 29.24 3.42
N ASN A 670 -15.40 29.01 3.46
CA ASN A 670 -16.19 28.65 2.26
C ASN A 670 -16.76 29.86 1.52
N ASN A 671 -16.19 31.05 1.75
CA ASN A 671 -16.69 32.33 1.20
C ASN A 671 -18.16 32.62 1.58
N GLU A 672 -18.57 32.10 2.74
CA GLU A 672 -19.88 32.25 3.35
C GLU A 672 -19.89 33.44 4.32
N SER A 673 -20.96 34.26 4.28
CA SER A 673 -21.13 35.42 5.13
C SER A 673 -21.78 35.03 6.46
N HIS A 674 -21.17 35.46 7.57
CA HIS A 674 -21.66 35.18 8.92
C HIS A 674 -22.07 36.46 9.65
N TYR A 675 -23.33 36.48 10.10
CA TYR A 675 -23.97 37.64 10.73
C TYR A 675 -24.03 37.58 12.26
N TYR A 676 -23.25 36.67 12.85
CA TYR A 676 -23.05 36.59 14.28
C TYR A 676 -21.68 37.15 14.63
N TRP A 677 -21.55 37.81 15.79
CA TRP A 677 -20.31 38.46 16.19
C TRP A 677 -19.82 37.92 17.53
N GLY A 678 -18.49 37.74 17.66
CA GLY A 678 -17.81 36.94 18.69
C GLY A 678 -18.49 36.81 20.06
N GLY A 679 -18.46 35.60 20.63
CA GLY A 679 -19.11 35.27 21.92
C GLY A 679 -20.59 34.89 21.82
N THR A 680 -21.06 34.46 20.64
CA THR A 680 -22.44 34.03 20.36
C THR A 680 -22.43 32.74 19.51
N PHE A 681 -23.59 32.11 19.29
CA PHE A 681 -23.74 30.90 18.49
C PHE A 681 -24.25 31.16 17.04
N ARG A 682 -24.00 30.21 16.13
CA ARG A 682 -23.99 30.34 14.65
C ARG A 682 -25.32 30.75 13.99
N GLU A 683 -26.43 30.62 14.72
CA GLU A 683 -27.79 30.87 14.21
C GLU A 683 -28.36 32.21 14.70
N VAL A 684 -27.61 32.94 15.52
CA VAL A 684 -28.10 34.13 16.18
C VAL A 684 -27.37 35.37 15.69
N GLN A 685 -28.12 36.23 15.00
CA GLN A 685 -27.67 37.53 14.50
C GLN A 685 -27.55 38.55 15.63
N LYS A 686 -26.74 38.24 16.65
CA LYS A 686 -26.49 39.12 17.81
C LYS A 686 -25.00 39.14 18.13
N CYS A 687 -24.59 40.08 18.97
CA CYS A 687 -23.25 40.12 19.55
C CYS A 687 -23.21 39.42 20.91
N GLY A 688 -22.03 39.01 21.38
CA GLY A 688 -21.87 38.33 22.67
C GLY A 688 -22.45 39.08 23.89
N CYS A 689 -22.50 40.42 23.86
CA CYS A 689 -23.11 41.20 24.94
C CYS A 689 -24.61 40.90 25.12
N ALA A 690 -25.32 40.59 24.04
CA ALA A 690 -26.76 40.35 24.08
C ALA A 690 -27.11 38.97 24.64
N ILE A 691 -26.22 38.00 24.43
CA ILE A 691 -26.35 36.66 25.03
C ILE A 691 -26.06 36.73 26.54
N ASN A 692 -25.02 37.46 26.92
CA ASN A 692 -24.61 37.58 28.33
C ASN A 692 -25.41 38.64 29.11
N GLN A 693 -26.36 39.34 28.47
CA GLN A 693 -27.12 40.45 29.05
C GLN A 693 -26.23 41.58 29.59
N THR A 694 -25.10 41.82 28.95
CA THR A 694 -24.10 42.84 29.33
C THR A 694 -23.99 43.98 28.31
N CYS A 695 -24.94 44.13 27.38
CA CYS A 695 -24.94 45.29 26.47
C CYS A 695 -25.20 46.57 27.26
N VAL A 696 -24.51 47.65 26.91
CA VAL A 696 -24.60 48.94 27.61
C VAL A 696 -26.00 49.53 27.57
N ASP A 697 -26.68 49.39 26.42
CA ASP A 697 -28.10 49.67 26.28
C ASP A 697 -28.84 48.34 25.97
N PRO A 698 -29.72 47.87 26.87
CA PRO A 698 -30.41 46.58 26.71
C PRO A 698 -31.41 46.56 25.55
N LYS A 699 -31.70 47.71 24.91
CA LYS A 699 -32.56 47.78 23.72
C LYS A 699 -31.88 47.25 22.46
N PHE A 700 -30.55 47.18 22.43
CA PHE A 700 -29.77 46.80 21.26
C PHE A 700 -29.14 45.41 21.42
N GLN A 701 -28.93 44.73 20.30
CA GLN A 701 -28.34 43.39 20.24
C GLN A 701 -26.80 43.40 20.13
N CYS A 702 -26.21 44.59 19.99
CA CYS A 702 -24.79 44.88 19.96
C CYS A 702 -24.55 46.27 20.56
N ASN A 703 -23.41 46.48 21.23
CA ASN A 703 -23.07 47.80 21.78
C ASN A 703 -22.94 48.86 20.69
N CYS A 704 -22.39 48.49 19.53
CA CYS A 704 -22.19 49.41 18.42
C CYS A 704 -23.48 49.78 17.68
N ASP A 705 -24.56 49.02 17.83
CA ASP A 705 -25.85 49.34 17.23
C ASP A 705 -26.52 50.55 17.87
N ALA A 706 -26.12 50.94 19.08
CA ALA A 706 -26.63 52.12 19.78
C ALA A 706 -26.23 53.46 19.11
N ASP A 707 -25.24 53.43 18.21
CA ASP A 707 -24.82 54.59 17.38
C ASP A 707 -24.39 55.83 18.18
N TYR A 708 -23.83 55.63 19.37
CA TYR A 708 -23.43 56.73 20.26
C TYR A 708 -22.13 57.42 19.82
N ARG A 709 -21.98 58.70 20.23
CA ARG A 709 -20.75 59.51 20.08
C ARG A 709 -19.74 59.23 21.19
N GLN A 710 -19.63 57.98 21.58
CA GLN A 710 -18.69 57.46 22.56
C GLN A 710 -18.18 56.13 22.03
N ARG A 711 -16.93 55.80 22.32
CA ARG A 711 -16.32 54.59 21.78
C ARG A 711 -16.82 53.36 22.54
N TYR A 712 -17.43 52.44 21.82
CA TYR A 712 -17.87 51.14 22.31
C TYR A 712 -17.27 50.02 21.46
N SER A 713 -17.33 48.79 21.94
CA SER A 713 -16.81 47.63 21.21
C SER A 713 -17.67 46.39 21.44
N ASP A 714 -17.82 45.61 20.38
CA ASP A 714 -18.36 44.27 20.39
C ASP A 714 -17.24 43.29 20.03
N LYS A 715 -16.92 42.38 20.96
CA LYS A 715 -15.74 41.52 20.87
C LYS A 715 -15.99 40.13 21.45
N GLY A 716 -15.28 39.14 20.93
CA GLY A 716 -15.32 37.78 21.45
C GLY A 716 -14.60 36.77 20.56
N TYR A 717 -14.63 35.51 20.97
CA TYR A 717 -14.12 34.41 20.17
C TYR A 717 -15.16 33.94 19.15
N LEU A 718 -14.67 33.65 17.96
CA LEU A 718 -15.28 32.76 16.99
C LEU A 718 -14.67 31.38 17.25
N ASP A 719 -15.47 30.40 17.66
CA ASP A 719 -15.07 29.02 17.93
C ASP A 719 -15.73 28.01 16.95
N PHE A 720 -16.37 28.60 15.94
CA PHE A 720 -16.94 28.02 14.74
C PHE A 720 -15.96 27.24 13.85
N ARG A 721 -15.39 26.07 14.22
CA ARG A 721 -14.35 25.41 13.39
C ARG A 721 -14.70 25.37 11.90
N ASP A 722 -15.95 25.01 11.55
CA ASP A 722 -16.30 24.84 10.14
C ASP A 722 -16.52 26.17 9.37
N HIS A 723 -16.57 27.30 10.07
CA HIS A 723 -16.60 28.64 9.47
C HIS A 723 -15.21 29.29 9.45
N LEU A 724 -14.34 28.91 10.38
CA LEU A 724 -12.96 29.41 10.48
C LEU A 724 -12.05 28.76 9.42
N PRO A 725 -10.95 29.43 9.04
CA PRO A 725 -10.47 30.75 9.48
C PRO A 725 -11.26 31.96 8.93
N VAL A 726 -11.16 33.12 9.58
CA VAL A 726 -11.69 34.40 9.07
C VAL A 726 -10.92 34.81 7.81
N ARG A 727 -11.66 35.04 6.71
CA ARG A 727 -11.13 35.45 5.41
C ARG A 727 -11.21 36.93 5.17
N ARG A 728 -12.38 37.52 5.45
CA ARG A 728 -12.62 38.95 5.28
C ARG A 728 -13.48 39.47 6.41
N VAL A 729 -13.31 40.75 6.71
CA VAL A 729 -14.24 41.53 7.52
C VAL A 729 -14.85 42.62 6.66
N VAL A 730 -16.17 42.73 6.69
CA VAL A 730 -16.94 43.71 5.92
C VAL A 730 -17.47 44.78 6.86
N VAL A 731 -17.26 46.05 6.51
CA VAL A 731 -17.70 47.21 7.29
C VAL A 731 -18.43 48.19 6.37
N GLY A 732 -19.64 48.62 6.73
CA GLY A 732 -20.51 49.39 5.83
C GLY A 732 -21.22 50.61 6.40
N ASP A 733 -21.02 51.00 7.67
CA ASP A 733 -21.66 52.19 8.27
C ASP A 733 -20.63 53.19 8.81
N THR A 734 -19.79 53.74 7.93
CA THR A 734 -18.79 54.78 8.29
C THR A 734 -18.79 56.00 7.36
N ASN A 735 -19.76 56.11 6.44
CA ASN A 735 -19.89 57.23 5.49
C ASN A 735 -20.59 58.47 6.09
N ARG A 736 -20.89 58.45 7.40
CA ARG A 736 -21.57 59.56 8.09
C ARG A 736 -20.53 60.50 8.74
N THR A 737 -20.84 61.79 8.83
CA THR A 737 -19.92 62.80 9.41
C THR A 737 -19.54 62.43 10.84
N GLY A 738 -18.24 62.27 11.08
CA GLY A 738 -17.67 61.87 12.37
C GLY A 738 -17.92 60.40 12.76
N SER A 739 -18.30 59.53 11.81
CA SER A 739 -18.45 58.09 12.00
C SER A 739 -17.12 57.37 11.72
N GLU A 740 -16.74 56.47 12.61
CA GLU A 740 -15.49 55.70 12.52
C GLU A 740 -15.70 54.30 13.10
N ALA A 741 -15.08 53.31 12.46
CA ALA A 741 -14.97 51.96 12.99
C ALA A 741 -13.51 51.49 12.97
N GLN A 742 -13.15 50.60 13.89
CA GLN A 742 -11.88 49.90 13.91
C GLN A 742 -12.15 48.43 14.21
N PHE A 743 -11.76 47.54 13.31
CA PHE A 743 -11.89 46.09 13.54
C PHE A 743 -10.52 45.45 13.75
N THR A 744 -10.45 44.44 14.60
CA THR A 744 -9.24 43.66 14.86
C THR A 744 -9.56 42.18 14.78
N VAL A 745 -8.69 41.41 14.13
CA VAL A 745 -8.78 39.94 14.08
C VAL A 745 -7.55 39.39 14.79
N GLY A 746 -7.74 38.48 15.73
CA GLY A 746 -6.64 37.81 16.42
C GLY A 746 -6.12 36.60 15.62
N PRO A 747 -4.98 36.01 16.04
CA PRO A 747 -4.43 34.85 15.37
C PRO A 747 -5.39 33.67 15.35
N LEU A 748 -5.31 32.85 14.30
CA LEU A 748 -5.99 31.56 14.28
C LEU A 748 -5.28 30.62 15.24
N ARG A 749 -6.03 30.02 16.15
CA ARG A 749 -5.51 29.12 17.17
C ARG A 749 -6.27 27.81 17.08
N CYS A 750 -5.59 26.75 16.65
CA CYS A 750 -6.16 25.42 16.55
C CYS A 750 -5.45 24.47 17.50
N HIS A 751 -6.16 23.51 18.09
CA HIS A 751 -5.56 22.47 18.90
C HIS A 751 -6.34 21.16 18.81
N GLY A 752 -5.64 20.08 19.16
CA GLY A 752 -6.17 18.74 19.05
C GLY A 752 -6.35 18.35 17.59
N ASP A 753 -6.35 17.05 17.37
CA ASP A 753 -6.39 16.46 16.05
C ASP A 753 -7.72 15.72 15.92
N ASN A 754 -8.58 16.07 14.95
CA ASN A 754 -9.83 15.35 14.65
C ASN A 754 -9.57 13.96 14.03
N ILE A 755 -8.37 13.42 14.26
CA ILE A 755 -7.75 12.26 13.63
C ILE A 755 -8.17 10.96 14.32
N TRP A 756 -8.75 11.03 15.52
CA TRP A 756 -8.98 9.87 16.40
C TRP A 756 -10.33 9.20 16.13
N ASN A 757 -10.64 9.04 14.85
CA ASN A 757 -11.80 8.31 14.35
C ASN A 757 -11.66 6.82 14.71
N THR A 758 -12.23 6.41 15.84
CA THR A 758 -11.90 5.12 16.48
C THR A 758 -13.04 4.14 16.35
N ILE A 759 -12.78 3.02 15.68
CA ILE A 759 -13.73 1.92 15.54
C ILE A 759 -13.14 0.62 16.08
N ALA A 760 -14.00 -0.33 16.40
CA ALA A 760 -13.60 -1.69 16.75
C ALA A 760 -14.33 -2.73 15.89
N PHE A 761 -13.55 -3.64 15.29
CA PHE A 761 -14.06 -4.82 14.59
C PHE A 761 -14.25 -5.96 15.59
N THR A 762 -15.51 -6.36 15.78
CA THR A 762 -15.94 -7.40 16.73
C THR A 762 -16.36 -8.70 16.02
N LYS A 763 -16.68 -8.63 14.72
CA LYS A 763 -16.99 -9.77 13.85
C LYS A 763 -16.08 -9.76 12.62
N PRO A 764 -15.92 -10.91 11.92
CA PRO A 764 -15.17 -10.98 10.66
C PRO A 764 -15.92 -10.27 9.53
N THR A 765 -15.77 -8.94 9.47
CA THR A 765 -16.40 -8.05 8.50
C THR A 765 -15.38 -7.08 7.92
N TYR A 766 -15.78 -6.30 6.91
CA TYR A 766 -14.95 -5.26 6.31
C TYR A 766 -15.80 -4.03 5.98
N ILE A 767 -15.14 -2.87 5.89
CA ILE A 767 -15.76 -1.64 5.40
C ILE A 767 -15.07 -1.19 4.11
N THR A 768 -15.83 -0.52 3.25
CA THR A 768 -15.37 -0.13 1.91
C THR A 768 -15.28 1.39 1.77
N PHE A 769 -14.22 1.84 1.11
CA PHE A 769 -13.99 3.23 0.72
C PHE A 769 -13.74 3.34 -0.79
N PRO A 770 -13.87 4.55 -1.39
CA PRO A 770 -13.58 4.76 -2.80
C PRO A 770 -12.20 4.23 -3.21
N THR A 771 -12.09 3.73 -4.43
CA THR A 771 -10.84 3.21 -5.00
C THR A 771 -9.73 4.25 -4.97
N LEU A 772 -8.53 3.84 -4.52
CA LEU A 772 -7.36 4.71 -4.55
C LEU A 772 -6.96 4.98 -6.00
N LYS A 773 -6.68 6.25 -6.31
CA LYS A 773 -6.06 6.68 -7.57
C LYS A 773 -4.64 7.18 -7.29
N PRO A 774 -3.66 6.29 -7.12
CA PRO A 774 -2.32 6.71 -6.78
C PRO A 774 -1.60 7.27 -8.01
N ALA A 775 -0.67 8.20 -7.77
CA ALA A 775 0.20 8.75 -8.81
C ALA A 775 1.43 7.84 -8.99
N THR A 776 2.52 8.15 -8.31
CA THR A 776 3.81 7.42 -8.33
C THR A 776 4.22 6.88 -6.96
N THR A 777 3.47 7.27 -5.92
CA THR A 777 3.72 6.99 -4.51
C THR A 777 2.43 6.61 -3.80
N VAL A 778 2.56 5.75 -2.80
CA VAL A 778 1.51 5.41 -1.84
C VAL A 778 2.10 5.39 -0.45
N ASP A 779 1.52 6.16 0.47
CA ASP A 779 1.77 6.05 1.90
C ASP A 779 0.49 5.70 2.66
N VAL A 780 0.64 4.87 3.68
CA VAL A 780 -0.44 4.40 4.55
C VAL A 780 0.00 4.59 5.98
N SER A 781 -0.86 5.21 6.80
CA SER A 781 -0.63 5.31 8.24
C SER A 781 -1.91 5.08 9.03
N PHE A 782 -1.79 4.37 10.15
CA PHE A 782 -2.91 4.10 11.06
C PHE A 782 -2.39 3.64 12.42
N HIS A 783 -3.26 3.67 13.43
CA HIS A 783 -3.01 3.01 14.69
C HIS A 783 -3.91 1.78 14.83
N PHE A 784 -3.39 0.72 15.46
CA PHE A 784 -4.16 -0.46 15.79
C PHE A 784 -3.92 -0.92 17.22
N LYS A 785 -4.88 -1.68 17.75
CA LYS A 785 -4.79 -2.38 19.03
C LYS A 785 -5.50 -3.73 18.90
N THR A 786 -4.83 -4.83 19.23
CA THR A 786 -5.38 -6.18 19.07
C THR A 786 -4.75 -7.18 20.04
N TYR A 787 -5.46 -8.27 20.32
CA TYR A 787 -4.95 -9.47 20.99
C TYR A 787 -4.72 -10.63 20.00
N ARG A 788 -5.17 -10.49 18.75
CA ARG A 788 -4.99 -11.49 17.69
C ARG A 788 -3.57 -11.46 17.17
N ASP A 789 -3.01 -12.63 16.98
CA ASP A 789 -1.70 -12.82 16.38
C ASP A 789 -1.72 -12.63 14.86
N HIS A 790 -2.87 -12.53 14.18
CA HIS A 790 -2.91 -12.26 12.74
C HIS A 790 -4.10 -11.40 12.33
N GLY A 791 -3.97 -10.70 11.20
CA GLY A 791 -5.07 -9.93 10.62
C GLY A 791 -4.65 -9.08 9.43
N VAL A 792 -5.55 -8.90 8.46
CA VAL A 792 -5.36 -7.96 7.35
C VAL A 792 -6.01 -6.63 7.71
N PHE A 793 -5.24 -5.54 7.70
CA PHE A 793 -5.74 -4.21 8.06
C PHE A 793 -6.40 -3.51 6.89
N LEU A 794 -5.72 -3.51 5.74
CA LEU A 794 -6.15 -2.79 4.54
C LEU A 794 -5.70 -3.56 3.30
N GLU A 795 -6.57 -3.59 2.29
CA GLU A 795 -6.30 -4.14 0.97
C GLU A 795 -6.96 -3.28 -0.11
N ASN A 796 -6.21 -2.97 -1.17
CA ASN A 796 -6.77 -2.39 -2.39
C ASN A 796 -6.21 -3.13 -3.62
N SER A 797 -7.05 -3.44 -4.59
CA SER A 797 -6.74 -4.36 -5.69
C SER A 797 -7.37 -3.96 -7.03
N ASP A 798 -7.04 -4.68 -8.09
CA ASP A 798 -7.68 -4.57 -9.41
C ASP A 798 -8.56 -5.79 -9.76
N ASP A 799 -9.28 -5.71 -10.89
CA ASP A 799 -10.26 -6.71 -11.38
C ASP A 799 -9.67 -8.10 -11.64
N HIS A 800 -8.35 -8.20 -11.72
CA HIS A 800 -7.66 -9.44 -12.03
C HIS A 800 -6.64 -9.84 -10.94
N LEU A 801 -6.64 -9.15 -9.80
CA LEU A 801 -5.63 -9.25 -8.74
C LEU A 801 -4.18 -9.16 -9.27
N LYS A 802 -3.99 -8.46 -10.39
CA LYS A 802 -2.69 -8.21 -11.02
C LYS A 802 -1.94 -7.07 -10.36
N ASN A 803 -2.67 -6.13 -9.75
CA ASN A 803 -2.11 -5.12 -8.88
C ASN A 803 -2.87 -5.14 -7.55
N PHE A 804 -2.13 -5.18 -6.45
CA PHE A 804 -2.71 -4.99 -5.12
C PHE A 804 -1.69 -4.43 -4.14
N ILE A 805 -2.18 -3.78 -3.09
CA ILE A 805 -1.41 -3.40 -1.91
C ILE A 805 -2.16 -3.89 -0.67
N ARG A 806 -1.44 -4.48 0.28
CA ARG A 806 -1.98 -5.04 1.52
C ARG A 806 -1.02 -4.81 2.67
N VAL A 807 -1.57 -4.45 3.83
CA VAL A 807 -0.85 -4.43 5.10
C VAL A 807 -1.46 -5.48 6.03
N GLU A 808 -0.64 -6.38 6.56
CA GLU A 808 -1.09 -7.48 7.41
C GLU A 808 -0.15 -7.72 8.60
N LEU A 809 -0.73 -8.24 9.69
CA LEU A 809 -0.06 -8.72 10.89
C LEU A 809 0.05 -10.24 10.84
N ASN A 810 1.23 -10.77 11.16
CA ASN A 810 1.50 -12.19 11.32
C ASN A 810 2.45 -12.45 12.51
N THR A 811 1.86 -12.71 13.66
CA THR A 811 2.44 -12.82 15.00
C THR A 811 3.26 -11.58 15.39
N HIS A 812 4.57 -11.64 15.21
CA HIS A 812 5.53 -10.58 15.46
C HIS A 812 5.83 -9.74 14.21
N ASN A 813 5.24 -10.10 13.07
CA ASN A 813 5.61 -9.56 11.77
C ASN A 813 4.56 -8.61 11.27
N LEU A 814 5.00 -7.40 10.93
CA LEU A 814 4.19 -6.50 10.14
C LEU A 814 4.67 -6.60 8.69
N VAL A 815 3.76 -6.92 7.78
CA VAL A 815 4.08 -7.22 6.38
C VAL A 815 3.33 -6.26 5.46
N LEU A 816 4.08 -5.52 4.66
CA LEU A 816 3.57 -4.82 3.48
C LEU A 816 3.71 -5.76 2.29
N VAL A 817 2.61 -6.21 1.70
CA VAL A 817 2.59 -7.07 0.51
C VAL A 817 1.99 -6.29 -0.64
N PHE A 818 2.66 -6.29 -1.79
CA PHE A 818 2.18 -5.58 -2.96
C PHE A 818 2.55 -6.30 -4.24
N MET A 819 1.71 -6.15 -5.26
CA MET A 819 2.01 -6.53 -6.64
C MET A 819 1.87 -5.27 -7.48
N VAL A 820 2.98 -4.77 -8.01
CA VAL A 820 2.97 -3.67 -8.99
C VAL A 820 4.03 -3.95 -10.04
N GLY A 821 3.61 -4.49 -11.19
CA GLY A 821 4.51 -4.76 -12.32
C GLY A 821 5.44 -5.98 -12.16
N ASP A 822 6.12 -6.15 -11.02
CA ASP A 822 7.21 -7.12 -10.84
C ASP A 822 6.81 -8.39 -10.05
N GLY A 823 5.51 -8.64 -9.91
CA GLY A 823 4.96 -9.77 -9.14
C GLY A 823 4.79 -9.46 -7.67
N ILE A 824 4.50 -10.49 -6.87
CA ILE A 824 4.29 -10.31 -5.43
C ILE A 824 5.63 -10.01 -4.77
N LEU A 825 5.76 -8.79 -4.27
CA LEU A 825 6.85 -8.34 -3.41
C LEU A 825 6.31 -8.13 -2.00
N ASN A 826 7.16 -8.30 -1.00
CA ASN A 826 6.84 -7.96 0.37
C ASN A 826 7.99 -7.26 1.08
N VAL A 827 7.63 -6.47 2.08
CA VAL A 827 8.53 -5.90 3.08
C VAL A 827 8.05 -6.38 4.43
N THR A 828 8.89 -7.14 5.11
CA THR A 828 8.57 -7.68 6.44
C THR A 828 9.40 -6.95 7.48
N LEU A 829 8.72 -6.38 8.48
CA LEU A 829 9.34 -5.88 9.69
C LEU A 829 9.14 -6.93 10.80
N HIS A 830 10.25 -7.31 11.44
CA HIS A 830 10.26 -8.20 12.60
C HIS A 830 10.26 -7.33 13.87
N SER A 831 9.19 -7.37 14.65
CA SER A 831 9.15 -6.70 15.94
C SER A 831 9.83 -7.55 17.02
N PRO A 832 10.68 -6.98 17.89
CA PRO A 832 11.30 -7.72 18.99
C PRO A 832 10.29 -8.13 20.07
N VAL A 833 9.12 -7.48 20.11
CA VAL A 833 8.01 -7.77 21.03
C VAL A 833 6.75 -8.11 20.23
N PRO A 834 5.88 -9.01 20.74
CA PRO A 834 4.59 -9.27 20.12
C PRO A 834 3.76 -7.99 20.01
N LEU A 835 3.16 -7.74 18.84
CA LEU A 835 2.32 -6.56 18.58
C LEU A 835 0.82 -6.80 18.89
N ASN A 836 0.52 -7.95 19.49
CA ASN A 836 -0.80 -8.34 19.94
C ASN A 836 -0.92 -8.27 21.47
N ASP A 837 -0.21 -7.32 22.07
CA ASP A 837 -0.14 -7.05 23.51
C ASP A 837 -1.35 -6.26 24.05
N ASN A 838 -2.35 -6.01 23.18
CA ASN A 838 -3.51 -5.18 23.47
C ASN A 838 -3.14 -3.73 23.84
N GLU A 839 -2.03 -3.19 23.33
CA GLU A 839 -1.69 -1.77 23.38
C GLU A 839 -1.80 -1.09 22.00
N TRP A 840 -1.76 0.25 21.99
CA TRP A 840 -1.85 1.01 20.75
C TRP A 840 -0.49 1.06 20.05
N HIS A 841 -0.44 0.53 18.83
CA HIS A 841 0.73 0.63 17.95
C HIS A 841 0.46 1.54 16.75
N PHE A 842 1.47 2.28 16.31
CA PHE A 842 1.42 3.16 15.15
C PHE A 842 2.16 2.58 13.96
N VAL A 843 1.47 2.36 12.85
CA VAL A 843 2.01 1.80 11.61
C VAL A 843 2.20 2.89 10.58
N GLN A 844 3.35 2.87 9.90
CA GLN A 844 3.60 3.67 8.70
C GLN A 844 4.17 2.78 7.60
N ALA A 845 3.57 2.79 6.42
CA ALA A 845 4.05 2.08 5.24
C ALA A 845 4.14 3.04 4.05
N GLU A 846 5.13 2.88 3.20
CA GLU A 846 5.34 3.69 2.00
C GLU A 846 5.81 2.80 0.84
N LEU A 847 5.29 3.06 -0.35
CA LEU A 847 5.68 2.45 -1.60
C LEU A 847 5.86 3.56 -2.65
N ASN A 848 7.07 3.66 -3.20
CA ASN A 848 7.39 4.57 -4.30
C ASN A 848 8.16 3.83 -5.39
N VAL A 849 8.51 4.53 -6.48
CA VAL A 849 9.21 3.94 -7.65
C VAL A 849 10.61 3.38 -7.34
N LYS A 850 11.22 3.76 -6.21
CA LYS A 850 12.58 3.32 -5.79
C LYS A 850 12.58 2.36 -4.62
N VAL A 851 11.67 2.51 -3.66
CA VAL A 851 11.67 1.77 -2.40
C VAL A 851 10.25 1.46 -1.92
N ALA A 852 10.12 0.31 -1.26
CA ALA A 852 9.00 -0.01 -0.40
C ALA A 852 9.51 -0.12 1.04
N ARG A 853 8.81 0.46 2.01
CA ARG A 853 9.22 0.45 3.42
C ARG A 853 8.04 0.42 4.38
N ILE A 854 8.25 -0.19 5.54
CA ILE A 854 7.26 -0.23 6.62
C ILE A 854 7.95 -0.09 7.98
N LYS A 855 7.30 0.58 8.92
CA LYS A 855 7.72 0.68 10.32
C LYS A 855 6.53 0.63 11.27
N VAL A 856 6.82 0.26 12.52
CA VAL A 856 5.88 0.28 13.63
C VAL A 856 6.52 1.00 14.81
N ASP A 857 5.77 1.89 15.46
CA ASP A 857 6.19 2.67 16.62
C ASP A 857 7.54 3.39 16.41
N TYR A 858 8.53 3.09 17.25
CA TYR A 858 9.88 3.65 17.22
C TYR A 858 10.88 2.75 16.50
N GLN A 859 10.43 1.65 15.88
CA GLN A 859 11.30 0.73 15.16
C GLN A 859 11.86 1.40 13.89
N PRO A 860 13.11 1.07 13.48
CA PRO A 860 13.64 1.53 12.22
C PRO A 860 12.83 0.99 11.04
N TRP A 861 12.89 1.70 9.91
CA TRP A 861 12.23 1.26 8.68
C TRP A 861 12.80 -0.08 8.20
N ALA A 862 11.92 -1.07 7.99
CA ALA A 862 12.23 -2.18 7.11
C ALA A 862 12.11 -1.68 5.67
N VAL A 863 13.16 -1.86 4.86
CA VAL A 863 13.24 -1.28 3.50
C VAL A 863 13.56 -2.36 2.47
N LYS A 864 12.80 -2.38 1.39
CA LYS A 864 13.08 -3.13 0.16
C LYS A 864 13.36 -2.13 -0.96
N ARG A 865 14.60 -2.10 -1.45
CA ARG A 865 14.94 -1.35 -2.67
C ARG A 865 14.36 -2.08 -3.88
N LEU A 866 13.61 -1.35 -4.68
CA LEU A 866 13.17 -1.80 -5.98
C LEU A 866 14.32 -1.62 -6.99
N PRO A 867 14.41 -2.44 -8.04
CA PRO A 867 15.42 -2.26 -9.09
C PRO A 867 15.33 -0.83 -9.66
N GLY A 868 16.47 -0.26 -10.05
CA GLY A 868 16.49 1.02 -10.75
C GLY A 868 15.51 0.97 -11.93
N GLN A 869 14.52 1.87 -11.91
CA GLN A 869 13.50 2.06 -12.94
C GLN A 869 12.29 1.12 -12.96
N THR A 870 11.88 0.55 -11.83
CA THR A 870 10.51 0.03 -11.69
C THR A 870 9.50 1.17 -11.70
N PHE A 871 8.74 1.31 -12.78
CA PHE A 871 7.58 2.19 -12.81
C PHE A 871 6.42 1.49 -12.13
N VAL A 872 6.21 1.87 -10.88
CA VAL A 872 5.13 1.39 -10.03
C VAL A 872 3.83 2.05 -10.50
N THR A 873 3.27 1.60 -11.63
CA THR A 873 1.93 2.03 -12.07
C THR A 873 0.88 1.29 -11.27
N MET A 874 0.48 1.90 -10.15
CA MET A 874 -0.60 1.40 -9.31
C MET A 874 -1.93 1.86 -9.90
N GLN A 875 -2.58 1.01 -10.69
CA GLN A 875 -3.98 1.24 -11.08
C GLN A 875 -4.84 0.22 -10.37
N PHE A 876 -5.65 0.72 -9.44
CA PHE A 876 -6.64 -0.08 -8.72
C PHE A 876 -8.02 0.21 -9.32
N THR A 877 -8.85 -0.83 -9.40
CA THR A 877 -10.24 -0.72 -9.87
C THR A 877 -11.23 -1.01 -8.75
N HIS A 878 -10.86 -1.86 -7.80
CA HIS A 878 -11.71 -2.21 -6.65
C HIS A 878 -11.68 -1.14 -5.56
N PRO A 879 -12.75 -1.02 -4.76
CA PRO A 879 -12.75 -0.16 -3.57
C PRO A 879 -11.67 -0.60 -2.57
N ILE A 880 -11.27 0.33 -1.71
CA ILE A 880 -10.36 0.03 -0.60
C ILE A 880 -11.15 -0.76 0.45
N LEU A 881 -10.64 -1.93 0.82
CA LEU A 881 -11.19 -2.78 1.88
C LEU A 881 -10.38 -2.54 3.15
N VAL A 882 -11.04 -2.06 4.20
CA VAL A 882 -10.47 -2.04 5.54
C VAL A 882 -10.99 -3.27 6.26
N ASN A 883 -10.08 -4.16 6.65
CA ASN A 883 -10.32 -5.53 7.10
C ASN A 883 -10.70 -6.52 5.98
N ARG A 884 -10.78 -7.82 6.28
CA ARG A 884 -11.10 -8.91 5.35
C ARG A 884 -11.83 -10.06 6.05
N THR A 885 -12.67 -10.82 5.35
CA THR A 885 -13.41 -11.96 5.94
C THR A 885 -12.58 -13.22 6.19
N LEU A 886 -11.63 -13.56 5.30
CA LEU A 886 -10.83 -14.80 5.37
C LEU A 886 -9.70 -14.76 6.41
N ARG A 887 -9.11 -13.58 6.65
CA ARG A 887 -8.09 -13.33 7.70
C ARG A 887 -8.42 -12.02 8.42
N PRO A 888 -9.52 -12.02 9.19
CA PRO A 888 -10.07 -10.81 9.77
C PRO A 888 -9.18 -10.26 10.87
N PHE A 889 -8.86 -8.98 10.76
CA PHE A 889 -8.43 -8.19 11.89
C PHE A 889 -9.60 -8.06 12.89
N LEU A 890 -9.38 -8.49 14.14
CA LEU A 890 -10.29 -8.21 15.26
C LEU A 890 -9.54 -7.33 16.25
N GLY A 891 -10.09 -6.16 16.55
CA GLY A 891 -9.35 -5.14 17.27
C GLY A 891 -9.86 -3.75 16.97
N CYS A 892 -9.11 -2.77 17.45
CA CYS A 892 -9.41 -1.36 17.22
C CYS A 892 -8.52 -0.78 16.15
N LEU A 893 -9.10 0.09 15.33
CA LEU A 893 -8.39 0.84 14.30
C LEU A 893 -8.76 2.32 14.43
N ARG A 894 -7.76 3.20 14.35
CA ARG A 894 -8.00 4.66 14.34
C ARG A 894 -7.00 5.41 13.49
N GLY A 895 -7.39 6.61 13.05
CA GLY A 895 -6.50 7.53 12.34
C GLY A 895 -5.95 6.96 11.03
N LEU A 896 -6.75 6.17 10.32
CA LEU A 896 -6.37 5.63 9.01
C LEU A 896 -6.26 6.76 7.98
N ARG A 897 -5.10 6.87 7.37
CA ARG A 897 -4.77 7.82 6.29
C ARG A 897 -4.09 7.08 5.14
N MET A 898 -4.39 7.53 3.93
CA MET A 898 -3.74 7.06 2.72
C MET A 898 -3.45 8.27 1.82
N ASN A 899 -2.18 8.48 1.45
CA ASN A 899 -1.71 9.65 0.70
C ASN A 899 -2.17 10.97 1.33
N GLY A 900 -1.98 11.11 2.65
CA GLY A 900 -2.44 12.28 3.40
C GLY A 900 -3.93 12.35 3.70
N VAL A 901 -4.79 11.67 2.92
CA VAL A 901 -6.26 11.74 3.03
C VAL A 901 -6.75 10.89 4.21
N PRO A 902 -7.45 11.47 5.21
CA PRO A 902 -8.04 10.73 6.32
C PRO A 902 -9.33 10.00 5.92
N PHE A 903 -9.52 8.81 6.48
CA PHE A 903 -10.69 7.97 6.23
C PHE A 903 -11.72 8.16 7.35
N ASP A 904 -12.99 8.40 6.98
CA ASP A 904 -14.08 8.48 7.95
C ASP A 904 -14.58 7.09 8.37
N LEU A 905 -13.92 6.48 9.35
CA LEU A 905 -14.23 5.15 9.88
C LEU A 905 -15.57 5.13 10.66
N GLU A 906 -15.83 6.14 11.50
CA GLU A 906 -17.01 6.28 12.34
C GLU A 906 -18.28 6.50 11.52
N GLY A 907 -18.17 7.19 10.37
CA GLY A 907 -19.24 7.30 9.39
C GLY A 907 -19.61 5.97 8.72
N LYS A 908 -18.80 4.92 8.89
CA LYS A 908 -19.04 3.55 8.37
C LYS A 908 -19.41 2.53 9.46
N VAL A 909 -19.69 2.99 10.68
CA VAL A 909 -20.08 2.11 11.79
C VAL A 909 -21.42 1.42 11.52
N ASN A 910 -21.46 0.12 11.76
CA ASN A 910 -22.68 -0.68 11.77
C ASN A 910 -22.53 -1.79 12.83
N GLU A 911 -23.16 -1.60 13.99
CA GLU A 911 -23.01 -2.51 15.13
C GLU A 911 -23.59 -3.90 14.85
N GLU A 912 -24.66 -4.02 14.06
CA GLU A 912 -25.26 -5.30 13.68
C GLU A 912 -24.27 -6.16 12.88
N GLN A 913 -23.53 -5.51 11.97
CA GLN A 913 -22.47 -6.10 11.15
C GLN A 913 -21.15 -6.30 11.92
N GLY A 914 -21.09 -5.88 13.19
CA GLY A 914 -19.94 -6.09 14.08
C GLY A 914 -18.86 -5.01 14.01
N VAL A 915 -19.20 -3.80 13.55
CA VAL A 915 -18.33 -2.61 13.63
C VAL A 915 -18.96 -1.63 14.61
N ARG A 916 -18.27 -1.31 15.70
CA ARG A 916 -18.77 -0.38 16.73
C ARG A 916 -17.90 0.86 16.86
N ARG A 917 -18.47 1.93 17.42
CA ARG A 917 -17.72 3.12 17.84
C ARG A 917 -16.89 2.82 19.07
N ASN A 918 -15.75 3.50 19.16
CA ASN A 918 -14.83 3.44 20.29
C ASN A 918 -14.17 2.06 20.47
N CYS A 919 -13.20 1.99 21.39
CA CYS A 919 -12.36 0.84 21.64
C CYS A 919 -12.52 0.33 23.08
N THR A 920 -13.68 -0.24 23.40
CA THR A 920 -14.00 -0.75 24.75
C THR A 920 -14.02 -2.27 24.81
N GLY A 921 -13.22 -2.89 25.68
CA GLY A 921 -13.23 -4.34 25.85
C GLY A 921 -14.54 -4.94 26.38
N GLN A 922 -14.72 -6.25 26.26
CA GLN A 922 -15.83 -7.03 26.82
C GLN A 922 -15.65 -7.37 28.32
N CYS A 923 -14.44 -7.40 28.89
CA CYS A 923 -14.29 -7.74 30.32
C CYS A 923 -14.88 -6.68 31.26
N LEU A 924 -14.85 -5.40 30.87
CA LEU A 924 -15.40 -4.30 31.68
C LEU A 924 -16.93 -4.36 31.82
N ASN A 925 -17.62 -4.92 30.82
CA ASN A 925 -19.08 -5.02 30.76
C ASN A 925 -19.52 -6.46 30.41
N ALA A 926 -18.83 -7.46 30.96
CA ALA A 926 -19.12 -8.86 30.64
C ALA A 926 -20.54 -9.23 31.08
N SER A 927 -21.32 -9.81 30.17
CA SER A 927 -22.67 -10.30 30.46
C SER A 927 -22.69 -11.38 31.56
N ILE A 928 -21.62 -12.19 31.66
CA ILE A 928 -21.44 -13.22 32.68
C ILE A 928 -19.99 -13.16 33.21
N PRO A 929 -19.72 -12.52 34.37
CA PRO A 929 -18.35 -12.41 34.85
C PRO A 929 -17.73 -13.79 35.18
N CYS A 930 -16.40 -13.89 35.09
CA CYS A 930 -15.64 -15.04 35.57
C CYS A 930 -15.95 -15.30 37.05
N ARG A 931 -16.30 -16.54 37.40
CA ARG A 931 -16.70 -16.91 38.76
C ARG A 931 -15.53 -17.46 39.56
N ASN A 932 -15.73 -17.61 40.88
CA ASN A 932 -14.76 -18.25 41.80
C ASN A 932 -13.33 -17.70 41.68
N SER A 933 -13.21 -16.38 41.52
CA SER A 933 -11.93 -15.66 41.37
C SER A 933 -11.13 -15.99 40.11
N GLY A 934 -11.78 -16.51 39.07
CA GLY A 934 -11.17 -16.65 37.74
C GLY A 934 -10.82 -15.30 37.11
N GLN A 935 -9.68 -15.20 36.42
CA GLN A 935 -9.22 -13.96 35.80
C GLN A 935 -9.87 -13.76 34.43
N CYS A 936 -10.51 -12.61 34.20
CA CYS A 936 -11.06 -12.27 32.88
C CYS A 936 -9.94 -11.84 31.92
N ILE A 937 -9.82 -12.56 30.81
CA ILE A 937 -8.92 -12.25 29.70
C ILE A 937 -9.74 -11.55 28.62
N GLU A 938 -9.35 -10.30 28.35
CA GLU A 938 -10.03 -9.36 27.46
C GLU A 938 -10.02 -9.79 25.99
N GLY A 939 -11.14 -9.58 25.30
CA GLY A 939 -11.21 -9.77 23.86
C GLY A 939 -12.36 -8.98 23.21
N TYR A 940 -12.09 -8.44 22.02
CA TYR A 940 -12.98 -7.54 21.30
C TYR A 940 -14.27 -8.20 20.75
N ALA A 941 -14.23 -9.51 20.51
CA ALA A 941 -15.38 -10.30 20.06
C ALA A 941 -16.03 -11.08 21.22
N SER A 942 -15.21 -11.51 22.19
CA SER A 942 -15.58 -12.31 23.36
C SER A 942 -14.47 -12.19 24.41
N TYR A 943 -14.77 -12.44 25.68
CA TYR A 943 -13.76 -12.63 26.73
C TYR A 943 -13.63 -14.12 27.09
N THR A 944 -12.55 -14.48 27.78
CA THR A 944 -12.34 -15.83 28.32
C THR A 944 -11.96 -15.74 29.80
N CYS A 945 -12.20 -16.80 30.57
CA CYS A 945 -11.84 -16.85 31.98
C CYS A 945 -10.68 -17.82 32.22
N ASP A 946 -9.60 -17.34 32.82
CA ASP A 946 -8.52 -18.20 33.30
C ASP A 946 -8.88 -18.75 34.69
N CYS A 947 -9.08 -20.08 34.74
CA CYS A 947 -9.46 -20.82 35.94
C CYS A 947 -8.28 -21.57 36.57
N ASN A 948 -7.05 -21.43 36.06
CA ASN A 948 -5.90 -22.23 36.48
C ASN A 948 -5.64 -22.14 37.99
N ASN A 949 -5.72 -20.93 38.55
CA ASN A 949 -5.47 -20.66 39.98
C ASN A 949 -6.70 -20.85 40.88
N THR A 950 -7.73 -21.57 40.42
CA THR A 950 -8.97 -21.83 41.18
C THR A 950 -9.19 -23.33 41.38
N ALA A 951 -9.99 -23.71 42.38
CA ALA A 951 -10.43 -25.10 42.58
C ALA A 951 -11.48 -25.56 41.55
N PHE A 952 -11.86 -24.68 40.62
CA PHE A 952 -12.92 -24.87 39.65
C PHE A 952 -12.36 -24.89 38.21
N ASP A 953 -13.21 -25.28 37.27
CA ASP A 953 -12.92 -25.34 35.84
C ASP A 953 -14.16 -24.94 35.01
N GLY A 954 -14.06 -24.98 33.68
CA GLY A 954 -15.11 -24.62 32.72
C GLY A 954 -15.05 -23.15 32.31
N PHE A 955 -15.81 -22.79 31.26
CA PHE A 955 -15.72 -21.49 30.57
C PHE A 955 -15.86 -20.25 31.49
N TYR A 956 -16.60 -20.38 32.59
CA TYR A 956 -16.78 -19.33 33.60
C TYR A 956 -16.22 -19.70 34.98
N CYS A 957 -15.37 -20.72 35.08
CA CYS A 957 -14.80 -21.24 36.34
C CYS A 957 -15.86 -21.70 37.37
N HIS A 958 -16.85 -22.50 36.95
CA HIS A 958 -18.01 -22.88 37.77
C HIS A 958 -18.22 -24.40 37.93
N LYS A 959 -17.37 -25.24 37.33
CA LYS A 959 -17.49 -26.70 37.37
C LYS A 959 -16.44 -27.32 38.29
N ILE A 960 -16.68 -28.56 38.74
CA ILE A 960 -15.83 -29.48 39.55
C ILE A 960 -16.41 -29.77 40.94
N GLY A 961 -16.96 -30.97 41.08
CA GLY A 961 -17.37 -31.62 42.33
C GLY A 961 -17.34 -33.15 42.20
N GLY A 962 -17.46 -33.85 43.32
CA GLY A 962 -17.47 -35.31 43.39
C GLY A 962 -18.66 -35.84 44.21
N TYR A 963 -19.34 -36.85 43.69
CA TYR A 963 -20.32 -37.65 44.43
C TYR A 963 -19.63 -38.84 45.10
N PHE A 964 -19.89 -39.05 46.39
CA PHE A 964 -19.32 -40.11 47.20
C PHE A 964 -20.41 -41.11 47.58
N GLU A 965 -20.22 -42.38 47.22
CA GLU A 965 -21.05 -43.49 47.69
C GLU A 965 -20.64 -43.98 49.09
N ILE A 966 -21.49 -44.79 49.69
CA ILE A 966 -21.24 -45.40 51.00
C ILE A 966 -19.87 -46.09 51.08
N GLY A 967 -19.09 -45.75 52.12
CA GLY A 967 -17.76 -46.31 52.34
C GLY A 967 -16.66 -45.78 51.42
N SER A 968 -16.98 -44.93 50.44
CA SER A 968 -16.00 -44.39 49.50
C SER A 968 -15.13 -43.31 50.14
N TRP A 969 -13.90 -43.17 49.67
CA TRP A 969 -13.00 -42.12 50.11
C TRP A 969 -12.03 -41.66 49.05
N LEU A 970 -11.59 -40.41 49.22
CA LEU A 970 -10.56 -39.76 48.44
C LEU A 970 -9.49 -39.24 49.39
N ARG A 971 -8.23 -39.60 49.11
CA ARG A 971 -7.05 -39.09 49.81
C ARG A 971 -6.17 -38.31 48.84
N TYR A 972 -5.95 -37.04 49.16
CA TYR A 972 -4.96 -36.20 48.51
C TYR A 972 -3.67 -36.19 49.33
N ASN A 973 -2.55 -36.51 48.69
CA ASN A 973 -1.25 -36.58 49.32
C ASN A 973 -0.57 -35.20 49.24
N ILE A 974 -0.67 -34.42 50.31
CA ILE A 974 -0.07 -33.07 50.40
C ILE A 974 1.46 -33.20 50.42
N ARG A 975 2.00 -34.11 51.23
CA ARG A 975 3.44 -34.33 51.39
C ARG A 975 3.78 -35.80 51.59
N LYS A 976 4.89 -36.23 50.97
CA LYS A 976 5.44 -37.59 51.12
C LYS A 976 6.32 -37.78 52.37
N LYS A 977 6.90 -36.70 52.92
CA LYS A 977 7.82 -36.72 54.08
C LYS A 977 7.52 -35.55 55.04
N PRO A 978 7.82 -35.69 56.36
CA PRO A 978 7.76 -34.57 57.32
C PRO A 978 8.80 -33.50 56.98
N VAL A 979 8.54 -32.26 57.39
CA VAL A 979 9.54 -31.16 57.29
C VAL A 979 10.59 -31.39 58.37
N THR A 980 11.86 -31.49 57.98
CA THR A 980 12.98 -31.50 58.94
C THR A 980 13.34 -30.07 59.35
N ASP A 981 13.88 -29.88 60.55
CA ASP A 981 14.34 -28.56 61.02
C ASP A 981 15.35 -27.93 60.04
N GLU A 982 16.18 -28.76 59.40
CA GLU A 982 17.14 -28.37 58.35
C GLU A 982 16.45 -27.82 57.09
N ALA A 983 15.34 -28.42 56.64
CA ALA A 983 14.57 -27.97 55.48
C ALA A 983 13.76 -26.69 55.79
N ALA A 984 13.31 -26.52 57.04
CA ALA A 984 12.67 -25.29 57.49
C ALA A 984 13.67 -24.11 57.53
N TRP A 985 14.91 -24.35 57.98
CA TRP A 985 15.98 -23.35 57.98
C TRP A 985 16.46 -23.02 56.56
N ALA A 986 16.57 -24.00 55.66
CA ALA A 986 17.00 -23.77 54.28
C ALA A 986 16.01 -22.90 53.49
N ASN A 987 14.69 -23.11 53.65
CA ASN A 987 13.66 -22.26 53.04
C ASN A 987 13.62 -20.82 53.61
N TRP A 988 14.12 -20.59 54.83
CA TRP A 988 14.22 -19.25 55.40
C TRP A 988 15.38 -18.44 54.80
N ILE A 989 16.46 -19.12 54.41
CA ILE A 989 17.66 -18.50 53.81
C ILE A 989 17.49 -18.30 52.30
N ASP A 990 16.86 -19.26 51.61
CA ASP A 990 16.51 -19.17 50.19
C ASP A 990 15.08 -19.69 49.98
N PRO A 991 14.09 -18.82 49.70
CA PRO A 991 12.70 -19.22 49.49
C PRO A 991 12.48 -20.07 48.22
N HIS A 992 13.51 -20.36 47.43
CA HIS A 992 13.47 -21.24 46.27
C HIS A 992 14.27 -22.55 46.45
N TYR A 993 14.78 -22.83 47.65
CA TYR A 993 15.65 -23.99 47.93
C TYR A 993 14.97 -25.35 47.65
N ASP A 994 13.65 -25.44 47.80
CA ASP A 994 12.89 -26.64 47.46
C ASP A 994 11.59 -26.21 46.76
N ASN A 995 11.39 -26.65 45.51
CA ASN A 995 10.21 -26.36 44.66
C ASN A 995 8.87 -26.88 45.25
N PHE A 996 8.88 -27.36 46.50
CA PHE A 996 7.79 -27.97 47.25
C PHE A 996 7.12 -27.03 48.26
N SER A 997 7.47 -25.73 48.28
CA SER A 997 7.00 -24.73 49.26
C SER A 997 5.97 -23.72 48.74
N LEU A 998 5.37 -23.91 47.56
CA LEU A 998 4.23 -23.10 47.11
C LEU A 998 3.05 -23.27 48.09
N GLY A 999 2.80 -22.25 48.92
CA GLY A 999 1.62 -22.16 49.79
C GLY A 999 1.75 -22.73 51.22
N TYR A 1000 2.97 -22.97 51.73
CA TYR A 1000 3.16 -23.48 53.09
C TYR A 1000 3.29 -22.34 54.11
N ASN A 1001 2.20 -22.06 54.83
CA ASN A 1001 2.20 -21.21 56.01
C ASN A 1001 1.65 -22.03 57.19
N ASP A 1002 2.50 -22.43 58.12
CA ASP A 1002 2.10 -23.22 59.29
C ASP A 1002 1.18 -22.45 60.24
N THR A 1003 1.15 -21.11 60.15
CA THR A 1003 0.24 -20.26 60.92
C THR A 1003 -1.00 -19.82 60.13
N ALA A 1004 -1.20 -20.24 58.88
CA ALA A 1004 -2.40 -19.89 58.12
C ALA A 1004 -3.00 -21.05 57.30
N ASP A 1005 -4.32 -21.20 57.41
CA ASP A 1005 -5.09 -22.20 56.67
C ASP A 1005 -6.27 -21.51 55.97
N ASP A 1006 -6.42 -21.73 54.67
CA ASP A 1006 -7.55 -21.26 53.86
C ASP A 1006 -8.27 -22.49 53.31
N ILE A 1007 -9.43 -22.83 53.90
CA ILE A 1007 -10.23 -24.01 53.56
C ILE A 1007 -11.57 -23.54 53.04
N GLU A 1008 -11.90 -23.91 51.81
CA GLU A 1008 -13.23 -23.71 51.25
C GLU A 1008 -13.75 -25.00 50.61
N PHE A 1009 -15.04 -25.28 50.80
CA PHE A 1009 -15.74 -26.31 50.07
C PHE A 1009 -17.24 -26.10 50.17
N SER A 1010 -17.98 -26.79 49.31
CA SER A 1010 -19.43 -26.89 49.39
C SER A 1010 -19.84 -28.35 49.40
N PHE A 1011 -20.95 -28.66 50.06
CA PHE A 1011 -21.45 -30.03 50.14
C PHE A 1011 -22.98 -30.09 50.15
N SER A 1012 -23.54 -31.23 49.72
CA SER A 1012 -24.95 -31.57 49.85
C SER A 1012 -25.07 -33.02 50.30
N THR A 1013 -25.87 -33.26 51.35
CA THR A 1013 -26.13 -34.60 51.88
C THR A 1013 -27.45 -34.65 52.66
N VAL A 1014 -28.00 -35.84 52.84
CA VAL A 1014 -29.11 -36.14 53.74
C VAL A 1014 -28.69 -37.08 54.89
N HIS A 1015 -27.41 -37.41 54.98
CA HIS A 1015 -26.87 -38.40 55.91
C HIS A 1015 -26.05 -37.74 57.02
N THR A 1016 -26.33 -38.10 58.28
CA THR A 1016 -25.52 -37.75 59.46
C THR A 1016 -25.39 -38.97 60.37
N PRO A 1017 -24.33 -39.08 61.18
CA PRO A 1017 -23.14 -38.22 61.19
C PRO A 1017 -22.17 -38.53 60.03
N ALA A 1018 -21.36 -37.55 59.63
CA ALA A 1018 -20.32 -37.74 58.61
C ALA A 1018 -19.10 -36.84 58.84
N VAL A 1019 -17.92 -37.27 58.37
CA VAL A 1019 -16.71 -36.43 58.30
C VAL A 1019 -16.65 -35.79 56.91
N LEU A 1020 -16.76 -34.47 56.84
CA LEU A 1020 -16.78 -33.72 55.57
C LEU A 1020 -15.36 -33.55 55.00
N LEU A 1021 -14.42 -33.21 55.88
CA LEU A 1021 -13.02 -32.97 55.53
C LEU A 1021 -12.13 -33.36 56.72
N TYR A 1022 -11.05 -34.09 56.45
CA TYR A 1022 -10.04 -34.42 57.46
C TYR A 1022 -8.62 -34.21 56.90
N ILE A 1023 -7.85 -33.31 57.51
CA ILE A 1023 -6.46 -33.03 57.15
C ILE A 1023 -5.57 -33.57 58.26
N SER A 1024 -4.74 -34.55 57.93
CA SER A 1024 -3.77 -35.18 58.83
C SER A 1024 -2.39 -34.56 58.70
N SER A 1025 -1.60 -34.60 59.78
CA SER A 1025 -0.17 -34.25 59.78
C SER A 1025 0.74 -35.45 60.03
N PHE A 1026 2.06 -35.23 59.92
CA PHE A 1026 3.07 -36.20 60.36
C PHE A 1026 3.31 -36.23 61.88
N VAL A 1027 2.91 -35.17 62.61
CA VAL A 1027 3.12 -35.02 64.06
C VAL A 1027 1.84 -35.20 64.88
N GLN A 1028 0.83 -35.86 64.32
CA GLN A 1028 -0.48 -36.13 64.93
C GLN A 1028 -1.39 -34.93 65.18
N ASP A 1029 -1.04 -33.74 64.70
CA ASP A 1029 -1.96 -32.62 64.48
C ASP A 1029 -3.00 -32.97 63.42
N TYR A 1030 -4.20 -32.40 63.52
CA TYR A 1030 -5.21 -32.54 62.46
C TYR A 1030 -6.20 -31.37 62.41
N ILE A 1031 -6.85 -31.24 61.25
CA ILE A 1031 -8.03 -30.40 61.06
C ILE A 1031 -9.19 -31.32 60.65
N ALA A 1032 -10.33 -31.23 61.32
CA ALA A 1032 -11.49 -32.04 61.01
C ALA A 1032 -12.77 -31.21 60.99
N VAL A 1033 -13.56 -31.33 59.91
CA VAL A 1033 -14.90 -30.77 59.82
C VAL A 1033 -15.90 -31.92 59.85
N ILE A 1034 -16.76 -31.92 60.87
CA ILE A 1034 -17.66 -33.03 61.20
C ILE A 1034 -19.10 -32.52 61.12
N LEU A 1035 -19.92 -33.20 60.32
CA LEU A 1035 -21.35 -33.02 60.27
C LEU A 1035 -22.02 -33.93 61.30
N LYS A 1036 -22.66 -33.32 62.28
CA LYS A 1036 -23.51 -33.98 63.28
C LYS A 1036 -24.98 -33.81 62.92
N THR A 1037 -25.86 -34.46 63.67
CA THR A 1037 -27.31 -34.42 63.44
C THR A 1037 -27.89 -33.01 63.58
N ASP A 1038 -27.29 -32.16 64.42
CA ASP A 1038 -27.78 -30.82 64.77
C ASP A 1038 -26.73 -29.71 64.60
N SER A 1039 -25.49 -30.04 64.27
CA SER A 1039 -24.40 -29.06 64.13
C SER A 1039 -23.35 -29.43 63.09
N VAL A 1040 -22.58 -28.43 62.68
CA VAL A 1040 -21.29 -28.65 62.02
C VAL A 1040 -20.20 -28.20 62.96
N ASP A 1041 -19.28 -29.10 63.28
CA ASP A 1041 -18.18 -28.85 64.20
C ASP A 1041 -16.86 -28.81 63.42
N LEU A 1042 -16.05 -27.81 63.73
CA LEU A 1042 -14.66 -27.68 63.32
C LEU A 1042 -13.75 -28.04 64.49
N ARG A 1043 -12.78 -28.90 64.25
CA ARG A 1043 -11.78 -29.30 65.24
C ARG A 1043 -10.37 -29.06 64.71
N TYR A 1044 -9.57 -28.37 65.51
CA TYR A 1044 -8.14 -28.18 65.30
C TYR A 1044 -7.39 -28.87 66.43
N LYS A 1045 -6.58 -29.87 66.12
CA LYS A 1045 -5.56 -30.38 67.05
C LYS A 1045 -4.22 -29.79 66.65
N LEU A 1046 -3.71 -28.89 67.48
CA LEU A 1046 -2.42 -28.21 67.33
C LEU A 1046 -1.54 -28.62 68.53
N GLY A 1047 -0.54 -29.45 68.29
CA GLY A 1047 0.26 -30.10 69.32
C GLY A 1047 -0.57 -31.03 70.22
N LEU A 1048 -0.57 -30.76 71.53
CA LEU A 1048 -1.19 -31.61 72.54
C LEU A 1048 -2.69 -31.35 72.78
N ILE A 1049 -3.22 -30.23 72.29
CA ILE A 1049 -4.57 -29.75 72.63
C ILE A 1049 -5.47 -29.75 71.40
N THR A 1050 -6.74 -30.11 71.61
CA THR A 1050 -7.78 -30.09 70.56
C THR A 1050 -8.77 -28.96 70.83
N HIS A 1051 -8.75 -27.94 69.98
CA HIS A 1051 -9.71 -26.85 69.94
C HIS A 1051 -10.95 -27.28 69.14
N LYS A 1052 -12.14 -26.93 69.65
CA LYS A 1052 -13.43 -27.31 69.08
C LYS A 1052 -14.27 -26.05 68.91
N TYR A 1053 -14.82 -25.90 67.72
CA TYR A 1053 -15.59 -24.72 67.29
C TYR A 1053 -16.87 -25.19 66.62
N GLN A 1054 -18.01 -24.64 67.00
CA GLN A 1054 -19.30 -25.02 66.42
C GLN A 1054 -19.67 -23.98 65.35
N LEU A 1055 -19.64 -24.39 64.09
CA LEU A 1055 -19.83 -23.48 62.94
C LEU A 1055 -21.28 -23.04 62.77
N THR A 1056 -22.22 -23.93 63.10
CA THR A 1056 -23.65 -23.65 63.05
C THR A 1056 -24.43 -24.60 63.96
N HIS A 1057 -25.59 -24.13 64.43
CA HIS A 1057 -26.60 -24.91 65.16
C HIS A 1057 -27.73 -25.41 64.24
N ARG A 1058 -27.54 -25.31 62.91
CA ARG A 1058 -28.51 -25.76 61.90
C ARG A 1058 -28.16 -27.16 61.43
N ASN A 1059 -29.19 -27.97 61.20
CA ASN A 1059 -29.05 -29.22 60.46
C ASN A 1059 -28.76 -28.90 58.99
N LEU A 1060 -27.54 -29.20 58.52
CA LEU A 1060 -27.11 -29.01 57.13
C LEU A 1060 -27.18 -30.31 56.30
N ALA A 1061 -27.85 -31.35 56.81
CA ALA A 1061 -28.12 -32.59 56.09
C ALA A 1061 -29.55 -32.61 55.54
N ASP A 1062 -29.93 -31.56 54.82
CA ASP A 1062 -31.26 -31.33 54.27
C ASP A 1062 -31.35 -31.65 52.76
N GLY A 1063 -30.24 -32.07 52.15
CA GLY A 1063 -30.13 -32.33 50.72
C GLY A 1063 -29.82 -31.10 49.86
N TYR A 1064 -29.80 -29.88 50.42
CA TYR A 1064 -29.42 -28.67 49.71
C TYR A 1064 -27.89 -28.44 49.74
N PRO A 1065 -27.33 -27.73 48.75
CA PRO A 1065 -25.93 -27.34 48.78
C PRO A 1065 -25.66 -26.29 49.86
N HIS A 1066 -24.69 -26.55 50.71
CA HIS A 1066 -24.18 -25.64 51.73
C HIS A 1066 -22.72 -25.28 51.46
N TYR A 1067 -22.34 -24.03 51.73
CA TYR A 1067 -20.96 -23.54 51.58
C TYR A 1067 -20.29 -23.43 52.95
N VAL A 1068 -19.02 -23.82 53.04
CA VAL A 1068 -18.21 -23.70 54.24
C VAL A 1068 -16.87 -23.05 53.85
N ASN A 1069 -16.57 -21.94 54.50
CA ASN A 1069 -15.30 -21.24 54.40
C ASN A 1069 -14.68 -21.09 55.79
N ILE A 1070 -13.45 -21.53 55.95
CA ILE A 1070 -12.68 -21.51 57.19
C ILE A 1070 -11.33 -20.90 56.87
N THR A 1071 -11.05 -19.73 57.43
CA THR A 1071 -9.75 -19.08 57.33
C THR A 1071 -9.12 -18.95 58.70
N ARG A 1072 -7.95 -19.55 58.90
CA ARG A 1072 -7.11 -19.32 60.08
C ARG A 1072 -5.95 -18.44 59.69
N HIS A 1073 -5.70 -17.40 60.46
CA HIS A 1073 -4.49 -16.59 60.37
C HIS A 1073 -3.94 -16.34 61.77
N ASN A 1074 -2.76 -16.89 62.04
CA ASN A 1074 -2.18 -17.04 63.36
C ASN A 1074 -3.17 -17.71 64.32
N ARG A 1075 -3.62 -16.97 65.34
CA ARG A 1075 -4.57 -17.42 66.36
C ARG A 1075 -6.02 -17.03 66.06
N THR A 1076 -6.30 -16.37 64.94
CA THR A 1076 -7.66 -15.93 64.60
C THR A 1076 -8.23 -16.89 63.58
N ILE A 1077 -9.38 -17.49 63.90
CA ILE A 1077 -10.13 -18.35 63.01
C ILE A 1077 -11.40 -17.59 62.61
N LYS A 1078 -11.65 -17.46 61.31
CA LYS A 1078 -12.90 -16.95 60.76
C LYS A 1078 -13.62 -18.08 60.06
N THR A 1079 -14.89 -18.27 60.36
CA THR A 1079 -15.70 -19.33 59.77
C THR A 1079 -16.99 -18.76 59.23
N GLN A 1080 -17.33 -19.14 58.01
CA GLN A 1080 -18.57 -18.76 57.36
C GLN A 1080 -19.26 -20.02 56.84
N VAL A 1081 -20.56 -20.11 57.11
CA VAL A 1081 -21.43 -21.16 56.56
C VAL A 1081 -22.53 -20.47 55.76
N ASP A 1082 -22.71 -20.89 54.51
CA ASP A 1082 -23.61 -20.27 53.53
C ASP A 1082 -23.39 -18.75 53.42
N TYR A 1083 -24.49 -17.99 53.29
CA TYR A 1083 -24.50 -16.53 53.26
C TYR A 1083 -24.56 -15.89 54.64
N MET A 1084 -24.26 -16.63 55.71
CA MET A 1084 -24.25 -16.06 57.06
C MET A 1084 -23.02 -15.17 57.27
N GLU A 1085 -23.10 -14.27 58.24
CA GLU A 1085 -21.97 -13.42 58.61
C GLU A 1085 -20.80 -14.29 59.14
N PRO A 1086 -19.55 -14.00 58.76
CA PRO A 1086 -18.40 -14.74 59.26
C PRO A 1086 -18.25 -14.59 60.79
N ILE A 1087 -18.19 -15.72 61.48
CA ILE A 1087 -17.92 -15.81 62.92
C ILE A 1087 -16.40 -15.76 63.12
N VAL A 1088 -15.93 -14.96 64.08
CA VAL A 1088 -14.49 -14.81 64.37
C VAL A 1088 -14.19 -15.32 65.78
N GLU A 1089 -13.33 -16.33 65.87
CA GLU A 1089 -12.89 -16.96 67.11
C GLU A 1089 -11.37 -16.85 67.28
N LYS A 1090 -10.89 -16.96 68.52
CA LYS A 1090 -9.45 -16.85 68.84
C LYS A 1090 -8.96 -18.06 69.64
N ILE A 1091 -7.79 -18.57 69.25
CA ILE A 1091 -7.01 -19.56 70.02
C ILE A 1091 -6.35 -18.85 71.22
N THR A 1092 -6.39 -19.47 72.40
CA THR A 1092 -5.90 -18.92 73.67
C THR A 1092 -4.38 -18.69 73.71
N LEU A 1093 -3.93 -17.76 74.57
CA LEU A 1093 -2.59 -17.15 74.56
C LEU A 1093 -1.41 -18.03 75.04
N VAL A 1094 -1.65 -19.25 75.54
CA VAL A 1094 -0.61 -20.10 76.16
C VAL A 1094 -0.03 -21.15 75.18
N GLU A 1095 -0.49 -21.18 73.92
CA GLU A 1095 -0.42 -22.38 73.07
C GLU A 1095 0.23 -22.17 71.69
N ASP A 1096 0.71 -23.26 71.07
CA ASP A 1096 1.27 -23.28 69.72
C ASP A 1096 0.21 -22.84 68.69
N ALA A 1097 0.61 -21.99 67.76
CA ALA A 1097 -0.27 -21.46 66.71
C ALA A 1097 0.03 -22.09 65.34
N ARG A 1098 0.82 -23.16 65.32
CA ARG A 1098 1.28 -23.82 64.09
C ARG A 1098 0.58 -25.15 63.86
N PHE A 1099 0.22 -25.41 62.61
CA PHE A 1099 -0.22 -26.70 62.12
C PHE A 1099 0.96 -27.38 61.41
N ASP A 1100 1.67 -28.24 62.16
CA ASP A 1100 3.00 -28.68 61.75
C ASP A 1100 2.94 -29.86 60.75
N SER A 1101 3.62 -29.74 59.62
CA SER A 1101 3.85 -30.84 58.65
C SER A 1101 2.57 -31.58 58.18
N PRO A 1102 1.65 -30.91 57.44
CA PRO A 1102 0.47 -31.54 56.83
C PRO A 1102 0.88 -32.65 55.87
N LYS A 1103 0.22 -33.81 56.03
CA LYS A 1103 0.55 -35.08 55.36
C LYS A 1103 -0.45 -35.41 54.26
N SER A 1104 -1.73 -35.51 54.60
CA SER A 1104 -2.76 -35.95 53.66
C SER A 1104 -4.13 -35.41 54.04
N MET A 1105 -4.93 -35.10 53.03
CA MET A 1105 -6.32 -34.68 53.16
C MET A 1105 -7.25 -35.80 52.72
N PHE A 1106 -8.33 -36.02 53.46
CA PHE A 1106 -9.33 -37.05 53.23
C PHE A 1106 -10.73 -36.44 53.10
N MET A 1107 -11.50 -36.98 52.16
CA MET A 1107 -12.93 -36.73 51.94
C MET A 1107 -13.65 -38.07 51.81
N GLY A 1108 -14.89 -38.18 52.28
CA GLY A 1108 -15.60 -39.46 52.34
C GLY A 1108 -15.32 -40.17 53.66
N ARG A 1109 -14.67 -41.33 53.59
CA ARG A 1109 -14.21 -42.12 54.75
C ARG A 1109 -12.72 -41.88 55.05
N VAL A 1110 -12.35 -41.74 56.31
CA VAL A 1110 -10.95 -41.54 56.74
C VAL A 1110 -10.31 -42.90 57.05
N MET A 1111 -9.21 -43.24 56.39
CA MET A 1111 -8.48 -44.52 56.55
C MET A 1111 -7.06 -44.27 57.07
N VAL A 1112 -6.91 -44.03 58.38
CA VAL A 1112 -5.63 -43.78 59.06
C VAL A 1112 -5.55 -44.63 60.34
N GLY A 1113 -4.34 -45.08 60.72
CA GLY A 1113 -4.12 -46.04 61.80
C GLY A 1113 -4.31 -45.51 63.24
N ASP A 1114 -4.17 -44.20 63.45
CA ASP A 1114 -4.46 -43.52 64.73
C ASP A 1114 -5.29 -42.27 64.43
N ILE A 1115 -6.61 -42.37 64.59
CA ILE A 1115 -7.56 -41.25 64.47
C ILE A 1115 -8.16 -41.00 65.85
N ASP A 1116 -8.38 -39.73 66.21
CA ASP A 1116 -9.07 -39.36 67.44
C ASP A 1116 -10.40 -40.11 67.56
N TYR A 1117 -10.68 -40.69 68.73
CA TYR A 1117 -11.85 -41.52 68.99
C TYR A 1117 -13.16 -40.84 68.57
N GLU A 1118 -13.27 -39.53 68.77
CA GLU A 1118 -14.47 -38.78 68.39
C GLU A 1118 -14.62 -38.65 66.87
N ILE A 1119 -13.52 -38.51 66.11
CA ILE A 1119 -13.60 -38.51 64.65
C ILE A 1119 -13.96 -39.91 64.16
N GLN A 1120 -13.34 -40.94 64.73
CA GLN A 1120 -13.62 -42.33 64.39
C GLN A 1120 -15.09 -42.70 64.61
N ARG A 1121 -15.72 -42.16 65.65
CA ARG A 1121 -17.16 -42.32 65.94
C ARG A 1121 -18.07 -41.80 64.82
N HIS A 1122 -17.66 -40.77 64.07
CA HIS A 1122 -18.42 -40.15 62.99
C HIS A 1122 -17.91 -40.56 61.59
N ASN A 1123 -16.94 -41.47 61.53
CA ASN A 1123 -16.24 -41.91 60.33
C ASN A 1123 -16.88 -43.13 59.64
N ALA A 1124 -17.88 -43.77 60.27
CA ALA A 1124 -18.60 -44.91 59.73
C ALA A 1124 -20.10 -44.56 59.53
N PRO A 1125 -20.66 -44.70 58.32
CA PRO A 1125 -20.08 -45.31 57.12
C PRO A 1125 -19.16 -44.40 56.28
N GLY A 1126 -18.97 -43.13 56.67
CA GLY A 1126 -18.28 -42.10 55.90
C GLY A 1126 -19.26 -41.11 55.28
N PHE A 1127 -18.77 -40.04 54.64
CA PHE A 1127 -19.64 -39.09 53.94
C PHE A 1127 -20.28 -39.71 52.69
N ILE A 1128 -21.60 -39.50 52.55
CA ILE A 1128 -22.41 -39.91 51.40
C ILE A 1128 -23.10 -38.68 50.87
N GLY A 1129 -22.90 -38.34 49.60
CA GLY A 1129 -23.44 -37.12 49.00
C GLY A 1129 -22.43 -36.45 48.09
N CYS A 1130 -22.58 -35.14 47.89
CA CYS A 1130 -21.78 -34.39 46.94
C CYS A 1130 -20.86 -33.40 47.67
N ILE A 1131 -19.59 -33.32 47.28
CA ILE A 1131 -18.66 -32.28 47.72
C ILE A 1131 -18.13 -31.56 46.47
N SER A 1132 -18.13 -30.23 46.47
CA SER A 1132 -17.74 -29.40 45.32
C SER A 1132 -16.81 -28.28 45.73
N GLY A 1133 -15.91 -27.88 44.83
CA GLY A 1133 -15.05 -26.70 45.03
C GLY A 1133 -14.09 -26.80 46.22
N VAL A 1134 -13.57 -27.99 46.54
CA VAL A 1134 -12.66 -28.19 47.68
C VAL A 1134 -11.32 -27.51 47.39
N ARG A 1135 -10.93 -26.58 48.26
CA ARG A 1135 -9.60 -25.96 48.28
C ARG A 1135 -9.05 -25.96 49.69
N TYR A 1136 -7.77 -26.26 49.81
CA TYR A 1136 -6.97 -26.00 50.99
C TYR A 1136 -5.70 -25.28 50.57
N ASN A 1137 -5.54 -24.02 50.95
CA ASN A 1137 -4.47 -23.15 50.49
C ASN A 1137 -4.39 -23.16 48.95
N VAL A 1138 -3.35 -23.76 48.37
CA VAL A 1138 -3.16 -23.89 46.91
C VAL A 1138 -3.64 -25.23 46.34
N TYR A 1139 -4.05 -26.17 47.19
CA TYR A 1139 -4.37 -27.54 46.80
C TYR A 1139 -5.86 -27.69 46.47
N ALA A 1140 -6.16 -28.18 45.26
CA ALA A 1140 -7.51 -28.46 44.77
C ALA A 1140 -7.68 -29.96 44.46
N PRO A 1141 -8.02 -30.80 45.45
CA PRO A 1141 -7.96 -32.26 45.33
C PRO A 1141 -8.95 -32.86 44.34
N LEU A 1142 -10.17 -32.32 44.25
CA LEU A 1142 -11.17 -32.79 43.28
C LEU A 1142 -10.78 -32.43 41.84
N LYS A 1143 -10.17 -31.25 41.65
CA LYS A 1143 -9.64 -30.85 40.35
C LYS A 1143 -8.46 -31.72 39.93
N ALA A 1144 -7.56 -32.05 40.86
CA ALA A 1144 -6.45 -32.97 40.60
C ALA A 1144 -6.91 -34.40 40.26
N LEU A 1145 -8.06 -34.86 40.78
CA LEU A 1145 -8.65 -36.14 40.43
C LEU A 1145 -9.24 -36.14 39.02
N PHE A 1146 -10.12 -35.18 38.71
CA PHE A 1146 -10.90 -35.20 37.46
C PHE A 1146 -10.20 -34.50 36.29
N ARG A 1147 -9.19 -33.67 36.56
CA ARG A 1147 -8.36 -32.95 35.58
C ARG A 1147 -6.87 -33.07 35.95
N PRO A 1148 -6.28 -34.26 35.86
CA PRO A 1148 -4.88 -34.45 36.22
C PRO A 1148 -3.95 -33.75 35.22
N ASN A 1149 -3.11 -32.84 35.71
CA ASN A 1149 -2.05 -32.20 34.91
C ASN A 1149 -0.75 -33.02 34.83
N GLU A 1150 -0.69 -34.15 35.55
CA GLU A 1150 0.47 -35.02 35.66
C GLU A 1150 0.06 -36.48 35.45
N THR A 1151 0.98 -37.31 34.99
CA THR A 1151 0.75 -38.74 34.70
C THR A 1151 0.46 -39.58 35.95
N ASP A 1152 0.84 -39.11 37.14
CA ASP A 1152 0.58 -39.75 38.43
C ASP A 1152 0.11 -38.68 39.45
N PRO A 1153 -1.20 -38.31 39.43
CA PRO A 1153 -1.70 -37.27 40.31
C PRO A 1153 -1.58 -37.71 41.79
N PRO A 1154 -1.36 -36.79 42.74
CA PRO A 1154 -1.20 -37.10 44.16
C PRO A 1154 -2.52 -37.49 44.85
N VAL A 1155 -3.43 -38.17 44.14
CA VAL A 1155 -4.77 -38.53 44.59
C VAL A 1155 -4.95 -40.04 44.54
N THR A 1156 -5.48 -40.60 45.63
CA THR A 1156 -5.85 -42.01 45.72
C THR A 1156 -7.31 -42.10 46.13
N THR A 1157 -8.08 -42.98 45.49
CA THR A 1157 -9.49 -43.18 45.77
C THR A 1157 -9.78 -44.66 46.00
N GLN A 1158 -10.80 -44.95 46.80
CA GLN A 1158 -11.33 -46.29 46.98
C GLN A 1158 -12.85 -46.21 47.15
N GLY A 1159 -13.58 -47.14 46.54
CA GLY A 1159 -15.03 -47.02 46.38
C GLY A 1159 -15.41 -46.23 45.12
N TYR A 1160 -16.67 -45.83 45.01
CA TYR A 1160 -17.19 -45.11 43.84
C TYR A 1160 -17.25 -43.60 44.12
N VAL A 1161 -16.36 -42.86 43.44
CA VAL A 1161 -16.32 -41.40 43.44
C VAL A 1161 -16.42 -40.92 41.99
N SER A 1162 -17.50 -40.23 41.64
CA SER A 1162 -17.77 -39.78 40.26
C SER A 1162 -17.90 -38.25 40.19
N GLU A 1163 -17.47 -37.65 39.09
CA GLU A 1163 -17.60 -36.20 38.86
C GLU A 1163 -19.08 -35.79 38.90
N SER A 1164 -19.43 -34.88 39.80
CA SER A 1164 -20.80 -34.38 39.94
C SER A 1164 -20.83 -32.99 40.59
N ASN A 1165 -21.64 -32.10 40.03
CA ASN A 1165 -21.82 -30.73 40.56
C ASN A 1165 -23.02 -30.60 41.49
N CYS A 1166 -23.62 -31.70 41.97
CA CYS A 1166 -24.80 -31.67 42.85
C CYS A 1166 -24.56 -31.00 44.22
N GLY A 1167 -23.30 -30.84 44.63
CA GLY A 1167 -22.91 -30.10 45.83
C GLY A 1167 -22.48 -28.66 45.57
N ALA A 1168 -22.54 -28.17 44.32
CA ALA A 1168 -22.09 -26.83 43.99
C ALA A 1168 -23.04 -25.78 44.58
N PHE A 1169 -22.49 -24.87 45.39
CA PHE A 1169 -23.27 -23.81 46.01
C PHE A 1169 -23.77 -22.79 44.95
N PRO A 1170 -25.08 -22.51 44.86
CA PRO A 1170 -25.62 -21.62 43.84
C PRO A 1170 -25.16 -20.18 44.10
N PRO A 1171 -24.56 -19.49 43.11
CA PRO A 1171 -24.23 -18.08 43.26
C PRO A 1171 -25.50 -17.22 43.24
N VAL A 1172 -25.44 -16.10 43.94
CA VAL A 1172 -26.47 -15.05 43.90
C VAL A 1172 -26.78 -14.72 42.43
N LEU A 1173 -28.04 -14.86 42.05
CA LEU A 1173 -28.55 -14.94 40.68
C LEU A 1173 -28.04 -13.83 39.73
N GLY A 1174 -27.34 -14.26 38.67
CA GLY A 1174 -27.36 -13.65 37.34
C GLY A 1174 -27.75 -14.73 36.34
N TYR A 1175 -28.86 -14.54 35.63
CA TYR A 1175 -29.43 -15.47 34.65
C TYR A 1175 -28.43 -15.72 33.51
N VAL A 1176 -28.20 -16.98 33.12
CA VAL A 1176 -27.44 -17.32 31.90
C VAL A 1176 -28.42 -17.29 30.72
N PRO A 1177 -28.26 -16.40 29.73
CA PRO A 1177 -29.08 -16.41 28.53
C PRO A 1177 -28.81 -17.69 27.72
N TRP A 1178 -29.87 -18.32 27.21
CA TRP A 1178 -29.83 -19.59 26.46
C TRP A 1178 -29.01 -19.49 25.15
N GLU A 1179 -28.78 -18.28 24.65
CA GLU A 1179 -28.01 -17.98 23.43
C GLU A 1179 -26.49 -18.22 23.55
N VAL A 1180 -25.96 -18.24 24.78
CA VAL A 1180 -24.52 -18.38 25.08
C VAL A 1180 -24.16 -19.72 25.71
N ASP A 1181 -25.09 -20.69 25.74
CA ASP A 1181 -24.84 -22.06 26.20
C ASP A 1181 -24.36 -22.96 25.04
N PRO A 1182 -23.10 -23.46 25.05
CA PRO A 1182 -22.58 -24.35 24.02
C PRO A 1182 -23.40 -25.65 23.85
N TRP A 1183 -24.08 -26.11 24.90
CA TRP A 1183 -24.87 -27.34 24.86
C TRP A 1183 -26.16 -27.17 24.04
N PHE A 1184 -26.72 -25.95 23.99
CA PHE A 1184 -27.94 -25.67 23.23
C PHE A 1184 -27.71 -25.69 21.72
N THR A 1185 -26.57 -25.18 21.24
CA THR A 1185 -26.18 -25.29 19.82
C THR A 1185 -25.99 -26.75 19.40
N THR A 1186 -25.47 -27.58 20.30
CA THR A 1186 -25.29 -29.02 20.06
C THR A 1186 -26.64 -29.74 19.94
N ILE A 1187 -27.62 -29.39 20.79
CA ILE A 1187 -28.99 -29.93 20.73
C ILE A 1187 -29.71 -29.53 19.44
N ILE A 1188 -29.57 -28.28 18.98
CA ILE A 1188 -30.16 -27.80 17.72
C ILE A 1188 -29.52 -28.53 16.52
N VAL A 1189 -28.20 -28.71 16.52
CA VAL A 1189 -27.51 -29.46 15.45
C VAL A 1189 -27.94 -30.92 15.43
N ILE A 1190 -28.09 -31.55 16.60
CA ILE A 1190 -28.61 -32.92 16.72
C ILE A 1190 -30.06 -33.00 16.21
N LEU A 1191 -30.93 -32.03 16.56
CA LEU A 1191 -32.31 -31.95 16.07
C LEU A 1191 -32.36 -31.74 14.55
N ALA A 1192 -31.50 -30.88 14.01
CA ALA A 1192 -31.40 -30.63 12.57
C ALA A 1192 -30.90 -31.88 11.82
N LEU A 1193 -29.91 -32.59 12.38
CA LEU A 1193 -29.42 -33.87 11.83
C LEU A 1193 -30.52 -34.94 11.89
N LEU A 1194 -31.27 -35.05 12.98
CA LEU A 1194 -32.39 -35.98 13.11
C LEU A 1194 -33.51 -35.67 12.11
N LEU A 1195 -33.83 -34.40 11.87
CA LEU A 1195 -34.79 -33.98 10.85
C LEU A 1195 -34.29 -34.30 9.44
N LEU A 1196 -33.00 -34.11 9.17
CA LEU A 1196 -32.39 -34.41 7.88
C LEU A 1196 -32.35 -35.93 7.63
N PHE A 1197 -31.99 -36.73 8.63
CA PHE A 1197 -32.09 -38.19 8.58
C PHE A 1197 -33.54 -38.67 8.43
N GLY A 1198 -34.49 -38.06 9.13
CA GLY A 1198 -35.92 -38.34 8.98
C GLY A 1198 -36.45 -38.00 7.58
N GLY A 1199 -36.00 -36.89 7.00
CA GLY A 1199 -36.31 -36.50 5.63
C GLY A 1199 -35.73 -37.47 4.61
N LEU A 1200 -34.46 -37.84 4.75
CA LEU A 1200 -33.81 -38.84 3.89
C LEU A 1200 -34.45 -40.22 4.01
N TYR A 1201 -34.85 -40.62 5.22
CA TYR A 1201 -35.58 -41.87 5.46
C TYR A 1201 -36.96 -41.84 4.81
N SER A 1202 -37.67 -40.72 4.89
CA SER A 1202 -38.98 -40.55 4.23
C SER A 1202 -38.85 -40.59 2.71
N ILE A 1203 -37.80 -39.97 2.14
CA ILE A 1203 -37.49 -40.05 0.70
C ILE A 1203 -37.13 -41.49 0.31
N TYR A 1204 -36.35 -42.19 1.13
CA TYR A 1204 -36.00 -43.59 0.91
C TYR A 1204 -37.25 -44.49 0.92
N VAL A 1205 -38.16 -44.32 1.88
CA VAL A 1205 -39.42 -45.06 1.96
C VAL A 1205 -40.34 -44.71 0.78
N TYR A 1206 -40.43 -43.44 0.39
CA TYR A 1206 -41.19 -43.00 -0.79
C TYR A 1206 -40.65 -43.62 -2.09
N ALA A 1207 -39.33 -43.61 -2.27
CA ALA A 1207 -38.67 -44.23 -3.42
C ALA A 1207 -38.75 -45.77 -3.41
N TYR A 1208 -38.82 -46.39 -2.23
CA TYR A 1208 -38.99 -47.83 -2.07
C TYR A 1208 -40.43 -48.27 -2.38
N GLN A 1209 -41.44 -47.47 -2.02
CA GLN A 1209 -42.85 -47.73 -2.33
C GLN A 1209 -43.19 -47.59 -3.81
N GLN A 1210 -42.46 -46.77 -4.57
CA GLN A 1210 -42.66 -46.63 -6.02
C GLN A 1210 -41.92 -47.69 -6.87
N LYS A 1211 -41.17 -48.60 -6.26
CA LYS A 1211 -40.36 -49.62 -6.96
C LYS A 1211 -41.09 -50.96 -7.23
N GLY A 1212 -42.42 -50.93 -7.30
CA GLY A 1212 -43.23 -52.03 -7.81
C GLY A 1212 -43.97 -51.62 -9.09
N SER A 1213 -43.58 -52.20 -10.23
CA SER A 1213 -44.11 -51.98 -11.60
C SER A 1213 -43.43 -50.82 -12.35
N TYR A 1214 -42.60 -51.00 -13.37
CA TYR A 1214 -42.76 -51.86 -14.55
C TYR A 1214 -41.41 -52.34 -15.15
N HIS A 1215 -41.53 -53.47 -15.83
CA HIS A 1215 -40.52 -54.21 -16.59
C HIS A 1215 -39.99 -53.49 -17.85
N THR A 1216 -38.70 -53.76 -18.13
CA THR A 1216 -38.03 -53.98 -19.44
C THR A 1216 -38.16 -52.94 -20.56
N ASN A 1217 -37.01 -52.42 -21.03
CA ASN A 1217 -36.50 -52.77 -22.36
C ASN A 1217 -35.05 -52.32 -22.58
N GLU A 1218 -34.25 -53.27 -23.06
CA GLU A 1218 -32.88 -53.12 -23.55
C GLU A 1218 -32.81 -52.34 -24.89
N PRO A 1219 -31.61 -51.88 -25.30
CA PRO A 1219 -31.42 -50.87 -26.33
C PRO A 1219 -31.16 -51.45 -27.74
N LYS A 1220 -31.56 -50.71 -28.79
CA LYS A 1220 -31.00 -50.89 -30.15
C LYS A 1220 -30.81 -49.56 -30.91
N ASN A 1221 -29.54 -49.26 -31.13
CA ASN A 1221 -28.83 -48.72 -32.31
C ASN A 1221 -29.53 -47.79 -33.33
N LEU A 1222 -28.86 -46.64 -33.52
CA LEU A 1222 -28.39 -46.03 -34.79
C LEU A 1222 -29.24 -46.22 -36.06
N GLU A 1223 -29.80 -45.13 -36.57
CA GLU A 1223 -29.42 -44.51 -37.86
C GLU A 1223 -30.25 -43.22 -38.12
N SER A 1224 -29.53 -42.15 -38.48
CA SER A 1224 -30.04 -40.97 -39.21
C SER A 1224 -30.38 -41.33 -40.68
N PRO A 1225 -30.93 -40.47 -41.58
CA PRO A 1225 -31.20 -39.02 -41.49
C PRO A 1225 -32.49 -38.52 -42.23
N SER A 1226 -32.62 -37.19 -42.30
CA SER A 1226 -33.30 -36.41 -43.37
C SER A 1226 -34.79 -36.11 -43.17
N SER A 1227 -35.15 -34.81 -43.15
CA SER A 1227 -35.82 -34.10 -44.27
C SER A 1227 -37.31 -34.48 -44.34
N SER A 1228 -38.29 -33.61 -44.12
CA SER A 1228 -38.50 -32.29 -44.73
C SER A 1228 -39.76 -31.65 -44.11
N ARG A 1229 -39.72 -30.32 -43.99
CA ARG A 1229 -40.83 -29.33 -44.06
C ARG A 1229 -41.92 -29.69 -45.10
N PRO A 1230 -43.05 -28.93 -45.23
CA PRO A 1230 -43.76 -28.00 -44.31
C PRO A 1230 -45.31 -28.08 -44.47
N LEU A 1231 -46.01 -27.00 -44.06
CA LEU A 1231 -47.39 -26.56 -44.42
C LEU A 1231 -48.50 -27.21 -43.56
N THR A 1232 -49.51 -26.50 -43.03
CA THR A 1232 -50.08 -25.17 -43.33
C THR A 1232 -51.09 -24.81 -42.20
N GLU A 1233 -51.39 -23.52 -42.03
CA GLU A 1233 -52.74 -22.88 -41.86
C GLU A 1233 -53.81 -23.54 -40.93
N THR A 1234 -54.68 -22.86 -40.18
CA THR A 1234 -55.16 -21.47 -40.13
C THR A 1234 -56.12 -21.29 -38.93
N LEU A 1235 -56.22 -20.04 -38.46
CA LEU A 1235 -57.43 -19.30 -38.02
C LEU A 1235 -58.35 -19.76 -36.86
N ARG A 1236 -58.27 -18.95 -35.78
CA ARG A 1236 -59.32 -18.07 -35.20
C ARG A 1236 -60.73 -18.64 -34.91
N ARG A 1237 -61.20 -18.49 -33.65
CA ARG A 1237 -62.12 -17.42 -33.12
C ARG A 1237 -62.60 -17.81 -31.71
N GLU A 1238 -62.48 -16.92 -30.70
CA GLU A 1238 -63.57 -16.10 -30.08
C GLU A 1238 -64.65 -16.92 -29.34
N LYS A 1239 -65.20 -16.59 -28.16
CA LYS A 1239 -65.08 -15.50 -27.15
C LYS A 1239 -66.15 -15.79 -26.06
N LYS A 1240 -66.13 -15.00 -24.96
CA LYS A 1240 -67.20 -14.71 -23.96
C LYS A 1240 -67.40 -15.74 -22.82
N ASN A 1241 -67.79 -15.37 -21.60
CA ASN A 1241 -67.85 -14.12 -20.81
C ASN A 1241 -68.19 -14.53 -19.35
N LEU A 1242 -67.85 -13.66 -18.39
CA LEU A 1242 -68.23 -13.63 -16.97
C LEU A 1242 -69.76 -13.61 -16.69
N PRO A 1243 -70.18 -13.80 -15.42
CA PRO A 1243 -70.49 -12.64 -14.54
C PRO A 1243 -70.03 -12.76 -13.06
N GLU A 1244 -69.97 -11.58 -12.42
CA GLU A 1244 -69.77 -11.25 -10.99
C GLU A 1244 -70.96 -11.61 -10.08
N ILE A 1245 -70.77 -11.56 -8.74
CA ILE A 1245 -71.53 -10.72 -7.78
C ILE A 1245 -70.81 -10.72 -6.41
N GLU A 1246 -70.73 -9.52 -5.81
CA GLU A 1246 -70.16 -9.13 -4.49
C GLU A 1246 -71.17 -9.23 -3.31
N GLU A 1247 -70.65 -8.81 -2.13
CA GLU A 1247 -71.29 -8.34 -0.88
C GLU A 1247 -71.28 -9.32 0.32
N GLU A 1248 -71.09 -8.93 1.59
CA GLU A 1248 -70.33 -7.90 2.31
C GLU A 1248 -70.56 -8.18 3.83
N PHE A 1249 -69.62 -7.78 4.70
CA PHE A 1249 -69.74 -7.52 6.17
C PHE A 1249 -70.28 -8.58 7.17
N ARG A 1250 -69.47 -8.93 8.19
CA ARG A 1250 -69.40 -8.26 9.52
C ARG A 1250 -68.38 -8.92 10.47
N SER A 1251 -67.96 -8.11 11.44
CA SER A 1251 -66.98 -8.25 12.54
C SER A 1251 -67.20 -9.41 13.52
N ASP A 1252 -66.11 -9.94 14.08
CA ASP A 1252 -65.53 -9.55 15.38
C ASP A 1252 -64.03 -9.91 15.45
#